data_AF-A0A934VNY6-F1
#
_entry.id   AF-A0A934VNY6-F1
#
_cell.length_a   1.000
_cell.length_b   1.000
_cell.length_c   1.000
_cell.angle_alpha   90.00
_cell.angle_beta   90.00
_cell.angle_gamma   90.00
#
_symmetry.space_group_name_H-M   'P 1'
#
loop_
_entity.id
_entity.type
_entity.pdbx_description
1 polymer ?
#
loop_
_entity_poly.entity_id
_entity_poly.type
_entity_poly.pdbx_seq_one_letter_code
_entity_poly.pdbx_strand_id
1 'polypeptide(L)'
;MRLATRLLLSLAFLPIVNATAKPRLAVLTDIGQDPDDLQSLVRLLHYANEFDIEAIIATADNNYEHEAAVIRDDLIHDAIERYGKILPNLRLHDSNYPSVETLKNAVKPGNPWGGTKAEVFNTIGPSKDTAGSEYLIELIDRQDDRPLDIAIWGGACDFAQALWKVSETRTSAELDTFLSKIRVYSIGKQDSTNNWVRDTFPSLFYVFGYKREGGSFDSAYRGLFLGGTYETLSKDWLYENIKSNHGPLGELYPDKAWTQDNPHMCIKEGDTPSFFYFLQNGLQDPSSPGFGGWGGRYGSVDHYYQDLYDKVDGVTSHRATVWRWREHFQNDFAARADWAVKAVAEANHHPHAVLQGDTSKAIITQTAQVGETVTLSAKGSSDPDEDTLHYKWWVYQEASDIDSTLPLNNADQAVATITLPQTVSGKSIHVILEVRDSGSPSLVSYRRLILNVDTATSSTPAHITTAIERIESSIQAPRIPENTLDLIELSGLTPDWQGTHDFRNAIQGALDTLSKQGGGTLHLRHPEGAWTWVKPIVIYRIKGGIEIHSNTRLLLDKSTKLFFECSPEDYTDNGKGVITRHEGTTLYGHHPLIRAFNATDVAIEAAAGHGAMPEVTGDGQAWLRWQNEIGMGGPEHIRDAGNAGTPLIERKSPHPENWYRRPAMLQLFLCKRVFVDGIKFSDAPFWVVHPVFSEQVHFRGLLFDAQNVNNDGIDVDSSRNVLIENVVFNNHDDNVVLKSGRDREGREGVDIRGTELDSPEISSSYIKNGRLGGPTEDVVVRRCVFKGHYAIAAGSEMSGDVRRIYVVDNDSVQSIKMAVFVKSSRIRGGTVEQLYVHDLRAEDVGQDVIALIPNYDGNTTAPHFPIFRDIHLSNIHIERAAKGITIEGWAESPISNISIKNLTIDKITKENSESVKLSGVEGLTISRSNIQGKSYDGSYDVEASAAPKSRN
;
A
#
# COMPACT_ATOMS: atom_id res chain seq x y z
N MET A 1 26.45 -58.52 -24.68
CA MET A 1 25.54 -57.61 -23.94
C MET A 1 26.19 -56.24 -23.87
N ARG A 2 25.61 -55.26 -24.54
CA ARG A 2 26.14 -53.90 -24.72
C ARG A 2 25.78 -53.05 -23.50
N LEU A 3 26.77 -52.49 -22.80
CA LEU A 3 26.58 -51.30 -21.96
C LEU A 3 27.04 -50.10 -22.79
N ALA A 4 26.11 -49.22 -23.14
CA ALA A 4 26.38 -47.97 -23.83
C ALA A 4 26.37 -46.83 -22.82
N THR A 5 27.53 -46.21 -22.64
CA THR A 5 27.74 -44.96 -21.89
C THR A 5 27.02 -43.82 -22.60
N ARG A 6 26.02 -43.20 -21.96
CA ARG A 6 25.38 -41.96 -22.45
C ARG A 6 26.14 -40.76 -21.87
N LEU A 7 26.84 -40.07 -22.77
CA LEU A 7 27.35 -38.71 -22.59
C LEU A 7 26.16 -37.75 -22.66
N LEU A 8 25.82 -37.06 -21.58
CA LEU A 8 24.85 -35.96 -21.58
C LEU A 8 25.63 -34.65 -21.77
N LEU A 9 25.54 -34.08 -22.97
CA LEU A 9 25.97 -32.70 -23.22
C LEU A 9 25.08 -31.77 -22.39
N SER A 10 25.68 -31.06 -21.43
CA SER A 10 25.10 -29.86 -20.84
C SER A 10 25.19 -28.72 -21.86
N LEU A 11 24.13 -28.48 -22.63
CA LEU A 11 23.94 -27.19 -23.29
C LEU A 11 23.71 -26.15 -22.19
N ALA A 12 24.67 -25.24 -22.03
CA ALA A 12 24.44 -24.01 -21.30
C ALA A 12 23.33 -23.24 -22.01
N PHE A 13 22.17 -23.11 -21.37
CA PHE A 13 21.17 -22.13 -21.75
C PHE A 13 21.78 -20.75 -21.51
N LEU A 14 22.23 -20.10 -22.59
CA LEU A 14 22.35 -18.65 -22.59
C LEU A 14 20.96 -18.09 -22.28
N PRO A 15 20.83 -17.13 -21.35
CA PRO A 15 19.54 -16.47 -21.14
C PRO A 15 19.16 -15.80 -22.45
N ILE A 16 18.00 -16.18 -22.98
CA ILE A 16 17.34 -15.43 -24.05
C ILE A 16 17.07 -14.06 -23.44
N VAL A 17 17.76 -13.03 -23.95
CA VAL A 17 17.43 -11.64 -23.64
C VAL A 17 16.01 -11.43 -24.15
N ASN A 18 15.03 -11.40 -23.24
CA ASN A 18 13.67 -11.04 -23.59
C ASN A 18 13.72 -9.59 -24.12
N ALA A 19 13.47 -9.42 -25.41
CA ALA A 19 13.16 -8.11 -25.95
C ALA A 19 11.94 -7.57 -25.18
N THR A 20 12.06 -6.39 -24.58
CA THR A 20 10.92 -5.71 -23.93
C THR A 20 9.78 -5.56 -24.93
N ALA A 21 8.61 -6.11 -24.60
CA ALA A 21 7.43 -6.03 -25.46
C ALA A 21 6.95 -4.58 -25.60
N LYS A 22 6.53 -4.20 -26.82
CA LYS A 22 6.04 -2.85 -27.13
C LYS A 22 4.81 -2.49 -26.29
N PRO A 23 4.63 -1.23 -25.86
CA PRO A 23 3.39 -0.80 -25.22
C PRO A 23 2.20 -0.92 -26.17
N ARG A 24 1.06 -1.36 -25.65
CA ARG A 24 -0.21 -1.42 -26.40
C ARG A 24 -0.87 -0.05 -26.32
N LEU A 25 -1.12 0.59 -27.45
CA LEU A 25 -1.61 1.97 -27.49
C LEU A 25 -2.98 2.07 -28.16
N ALA A 26 -3.91 2.75 -27.51
CA ALA A 26 -5.15 3.26 -28.07
C ALA A 26 -5.17 4.79 -28.00
N VAL A 27 -5.58 5.45 -29.08
CA VAL A 27 -5.70 6.91 -29.16
C VAL A 27 -7.16 7.30 -29.36
N LEU A 28 -7.66 8.27 -28.60
CA LEU A 28 -8.94 8.94 -28.82
C LEU A 28 -8.65 10.39 -29.21
N THR A 29 -9.03 10.79 -30.42
CA THR A 29 -8.66 12.09 -31.00
C THR A 29 -9.86 12.76 -31.65
N ASP A 30 -10.04 14.05 -31.39
CA ASP A 30 -10.98 14.95 -32.07
C ASP A 30 -10.33 15.65 -33.27
N ILE A 31 -9.44 14.91 -33.95
CA ILE A 31 -8.72 15.33 -35.16
C ILE A 31 -9.61 16.13 -36.09
N GLY A 32 -9.11 17.28 -36.52
CA GLY A 32 -9.87 18.24 -37.33
C GLY A 32 -10.29 19.49 -36.57
N GLN A 33 -10.40 19.43 -35.24
CA GLN A 33 -10.71 20.60 -34.41
C GLN A 33 -9.58 21.63 -34.43
N ASP A 34 -8.36 21.19 -34.14
CA ASP A 34 -7.15 22.00 -34.22
C ASP A 34 -6.10 21.26 -35.07
N PRO A 35 -5.20 21.99 -35.77
CA PRO A 35 -4.13 21.36 -36.52
C PRO A 35 -3.21 20.43 -35.71
N ASP A 36 -3.13 20.55 -34.38
CA ASP A 36 -2.20 19.76 -33.56
C ASP A 36 -2.50 18.27 -33.46
N ASP A 37 -3.75 17.81 -33.49
CA ASP A 37 -4.04 16.37 -33.55
C ASP A 37 -3.41 15.72 -34.79
N LEU A 38 -3.48 16.39 -35.95
CA LEU A 38 -2.86 15.89 -37.18
C LEU A 38 -1.33 15.95 -37.10
N GLN A 39 -0.77 16.97 -36.44
CA GLN A 39 0.66 17.03 -36.16
C GLN A 39 1.11 15.86 -35.28
N SER A 40 0.41 15.63 -34.17
CA SER A 40 0.65 14.54 -33.21
C SER A 40 0.49 13.17 -33.89
N LEU A 41 -0.50 13.00 -34.77
CA LEU A 41 -0.68 11.77 -35.56
C LEU A 41 0.46 11.53 -36.53
N VAL A 42 0.93 12.57 -37.23
CA VAL A 42 2.10 12.46 -38.11
C VAL A 42 3.33 12.01 -37.31
N ARG A 43 3.57 12.58 -36.13
CA ARG A 43 4.67 12.15 -35.24
C ARG A 43 4.46 10.71 -34.76
N LEU A 44 3.27 10.35 -34.28
CA LEU A 44 2.96 8.98 -33.85
C LEU A 44 3.24 7.95 -34.94
N LEU A 45 2.91 8.25 -36.20
CA LEU A 45 3.19 7.37 -37.34
C LEU A 45 4.69 7.21 -37.62
N HIS A 46 5.50 8.23 -37.37
CA HIS A 46 6.97 8.11 -37.41
C HIS A 46 7.52 7.29 -36.23
N TYR A 47 6.75 7.13 -35.15
CA TYR A 47 7.10 6.33 -33.96
C TYR A 47 6.37 4.98 -33.92
N ALA A 48 5.68 4.59 -35.00
CA ALA A 48 4.81 3.42 -34.99
C ALA A 48 5.58 2.10 -34.79
N ASN A 49 6.90 2.07 -34.99
CA ASN A 49 7.76 0.94 -34.63
C ASN A 49 7.85 0.72 -33.11
N GLU A 50 7.65 1.75 -32.29
CA GLU A 50 7.80 1.70 -30.82
C GLU A 50 6.54 1.19 -30.11
N PHE A 51 5.40 1.15 -30.80
CA PHE A 51 4.09 0.80 -30.22
C PHE A 51 3.43 -0.38 -30.93
N ASP A 52 2.54 -1.06 -30.22
CA ASP A 52 1.44 -1.80 -30.82
C ASP A 52 0.21 -0.88 -30.84
N ILE A 53 0.04 -0.12 -31.92
CA ILE A 53 -1.11 0.78 -32.09
C ILE A 53 -2.33 -0.07 -32.42
N GLU A 54 -3.18 -0.30 -31.42
CA GLU A 54 -4.32 -1.22 -31.50
C GLU A 54 -5.64 -0.51 -31.81
N ALA A 55 -5.76 0.78 -31.45
CA ALA A 55 -6.91 1.60 -31.78
C ALA A 55 -6.54 3.07 -32.07
N ILE A 56 -7.18 3.66 -33.08
CA ILE A 56 -7.21 5.12 -33.29
C ILE A 56 -8.68 5.50 -33.49
N ILE A 57 -9.29 6.06 -32.45
CA ILE A 57 -10.71 6.37 -32.40
C ILE A 57 -10.89 7.84 -32.71
N ALA A 58 -11.56 8.13 -33.82
CA ALA A 58 -11.93 9.49 -34.17
C ALA A 58 -13.18 9.89 -33.38
N THR A 59 -13.01 10.76 -32.40
CA THR A 59 -14.09 11.34 -31.58
C THR A 59 -14.60 12.63 -32.20
N ALA A 60 -15.70 13.18 -31.68
CA ALA A 60 -16.30 14.41 -32.16
C ALA A 60 -15.36 15.63 -32.10
N ASP A 61 -15.11 16.25 -33.26
CA ASP A 61 -14.62 17.62 -33.38
C ASP A 61 -15.76 18.58 -32.99
N ASN A 62 -15.62 19.29 -31.86
CA ASN A 62 -16.58 20.29 -31.42
C ASN A 62 -16.10 21.70 -31.83
N ASN A 63 -16.38 22.07 -33.08
CA ASN A 63 -16.12 23.42 -33.58
C ASN A 63 -17.08 24.44 -32.92
N TYR A 64 -16.49 25.53 -32.42
CA TYR A 64 -17.12 26.69 -31.77
C TYR A 64 -18.65 26.85 -31.94
N GLU A 65 -19.35 26.80 -30.81
CA GLU A 65 -20.75 27.18 -30.45
C GLU A 65 -21.92 26.93 -31.42
N HIS A 66 -21.74 26.71 -32.73
CA HIS A 66 -22.80 26.78 -33.73
C HIS A 66 -22.71 25.78 -34.90
N GLU A 67 -21.77 24.83 -34.89
CA GLU A 67 -21.69 23.77 -35.91
C GLU A 67 -22.00 22.39 -35.32
N ALA A 68 -22.53 21.48 -36.14
CA ALA A 68 -22.75 20.10 -35.73
C ALA A 68 -21.39 19.42 -35.58
N ALA A 69 -21.17 18.71 -34.47
CA ALA A 69 -19.96 17.95 -34.27
C ALA A 69 -19.83 16.84 -35.35
N VAL A 70 -18.61 16.67 -35.87
CA VAL A 70 -18.30 15.73 -36.96
C VAL A 70 -17.12 14.86 -36.54
N ILE A 71 -17.13 13.60 -36.97
CA ILE A 71 -15.98 12.69 -36.85
C ILE A 71 -15.17 12.77 -38.13
N ARG A 72 -13.84 12.92 -38.01
CA ARG A 72 -12.91 13.09 -39.15
C ARG A 72 -11.92 11.93 -39.27
N ASP A 73 -12.41 10.71 -39.25
CA ASP A 73 -11.60 9.51 -39.50
C ASP A 73 -10.98 9.50 -40.92
N ASP A 74 -11.55 10.26 -41.86
CA ASP A 74 -10.97 10.55 -43.18
C ASP A 74 -9.55 11.11 -43.09
N LEU A 75 -9.27 12.00 -42.11
CA LEU A 75 -7.95 12.58 -41.91
C LEU A 75 -6.94 11.54 -41.41
N ILE A 76 -7.39 10.62 -40.54
CA ILE A 76 -6.57 9.52 -40.03
C ILE A 76 -6.23 8.57 -41.18
N HIS A 77 -7.20 8.25 -42.02
CA HIS A 77 -6.99 7.41 -43.20
C HIS A 77 -6.03 8.04 -44.22
N ASP A 78 -6.12 9.34 -44.52
CA ASP A 78 -5.16 10.02 -45.40
C ASP A 78 -3.73 9.99 -44.84
N ALA A 79 -3.57 10.23 -43.53
CA ALA A 79 -2.27 10.13 -42.86
C ALA A 79 -1.68 8.71 -42.97
N ILE A 80 -2.48 7.67 -42.72
CA ILE A 80 -2.06 6.27 -42.86
C ILE A 80 -1.71 5.92 -44.31
N GLU A 81 -2.43 6.46 -45.30
CA GLU A 81 -2.12 6.25 -46.72
C GLU A 81 -0.79 6.87 -47.13
N ARG A 82 -0.47 8.05 -46.60
CA ARG A 82 0.82 8.71 -46.82
C ARG A 82 1.95 8.02 -46.09
N TYR A 83 1.72 7.55 -44.86
CA TYR A 83 2.64 6.65 -44.15
C TYR A 83 2.95 5.41 -44.99
N GLY A 84 1.95 4.81 -45.63
CA GLY A 84 2.13 3.66 -46.51
C GLY A 84 3.11 3.87 -47.67
N LYS A 85 3.27 5.11 -48.13
CA LYS A 85 4.22 5.46 -49.21
C LYS A 85 5.67 5.53 -48.73
N ILE A 86 5.90 5.81 -47.44
CA ILE A 86 7.24 5.87 -46.83
C ILE A 86 7.61 4.60 -46.06
N LEU A 87 6.63 3.73 -45.78
CA LEU A 87 6.81 2.48 -45.04
C LEU A 87 7.95 1.58 -45.58
N PRO A 88 8.16 1.42 -46.90
CA PRO A 88 9.29 0.64 -47.40
C PRO A 88 10.65 1.15 -46.93
N ASN A 89 10.83 2.47 -46.85
CA ASN A 89 12.07 3.08 -46.36
C ASN A 89 12.18 2.97 -44.85
N LEU A 90 11.11 3.29 -44.10
CA LEU A 90 11.09 3.16 -42.64
C LEU A 90 11.49 1.74 -42.18
N ARG A 91 11.08 0.70 -42.92
CA ARG A 91 11.43 -0.69 -42.64
C ARG A 91 12.87 -1.09 -42.94
N LEU A 92 13.62 -0.24 -43.65
CA LEU A 92 15.08 -0.40 -43.78
C LEU A 92 15.78 -0.04 -42.46
N HIS A 93 15.25 0.95 -41.74
CA HIS A 93 15.80 1.44 -40.46
C HIS A 93 15.29 0.61 -39.28
N ASP A 94 14.01 0.24 -39.26
CA ASP A 94 13.45 -0.67 -38.26
C ASP A 94 12.35 -1.57 -38.86
N SER A 95 12.55 -2.88 -38.84
CA SER A 95 11.57 -3.83 -39.36
C SER A 95 10.22 -3.84 -38.60
N ASN A 96 10.15 -3.26 -37.39
CA ASN A 96 8.97 -3.30 -36.51
C ASN A 96 7.85 -2.34 -36.90
N TYR A 97 8.05 -1.46 -37.89
CA TYR A 97 7.00 -0.56 -38.37
C TYR A 97 5.74 -1.34 -38.86
N PRO A 98 4.54 -1.04 -38.33
CA PRO A 98 3.33 -1.78 -38.64
C PRO A 98 2.87 -1.58 -40.08
N SER A 99 2.11 -2.55 -40.59
CA SER A 99 1.55 -2.47 -41.93
C SER A 99 0.44 -1.41 -42.01
N VAL A 100 0.22 -0.86 -43.21
CA VAL A 100 -0.91 0.02 -43.51
C VAL A 100 -2.24 -0.64 -43.15
N GLU A 101 -2.39 -1.94 -43.44
CA GLU A 101 -3.61 -2.69 -43.12
C GLU A 101 -3.84 -2.80 -41.62
N THR A 102 -2.78 -3.08 -40.84
CA THR A 102 -2.85 -3.10 -39.37
C THR A 102 -3.36 -1.77 -38.84
N LEU A 103 -2.79 -0.65 -39.29
CA LEU A 103 -3.20 0.68 -38.84
C LEU A 103 -4.61 1.05 -39.29
N LYS A 104 -4.99 0.76 -40.55
CA LYS A 104 -6.35 1.01 -41.04
C LYS A 104 -7.39 0.21 -40.25
N ASN A 105 -7.07 -1.04 -39.87
CA ASN A 105 -7.95 -1.87 -39.06
C ASN A 105 -8.08 -1.37 -37.61
N ALA A 106 -7.09 -0.65 -37.09
CA ALA A 106 -7.15 0.00 -35.79
C ALA A 106 -8.07 1.23 -35.77
N VAL A 107 -8.38 1.84 -36.93
CA VAL A 107 -9.25 3.02 -36.98
C VAL A 107 -10.70 2.63 -36.70
N LYS A 108 -11.37 3.36 -35.80
CA LYS A 108 -12.80 3.22 -35.51
C LYS A 108 -13.47 4.59 -35.41
N PRO A 109 -14.69 4.76 -35.94
CA PRO A 109 -15.47 5.95 -35.67
C PRO A 109 -15.99 5.91 -34.22
N GLY A 110 -15.82 7.01 -33.50
CA GLY A 110 -16.28 7.21 -32.14
C GLY A 110 -17.67 7.85 -32.06
N ASN A 111 -17.90 8.63 -31.02
CA ASN A 111 -19.16 9.32 -30.77
C ASN A 111 -19.18 10.73 -31.43
N PRO A 112 -20.14 11.04 -32.33
CA PRO A 112 -20.21 12.34 -32.99
C PRO A 112 -20.87 13.44 -32.15
N TRP A 113 -21.23 13.17 -30.88
CA TRP A 113 -21.94 14.12 -30.00
C TRP A 113 -21.13 14.52 -28.76
N GLY A 114 -19.83 14.19 -28.71
CA GLY A 114 -18.93 14.53 -27.61
C GLY A 114 -18.64 16.03 -27.46
N GLY A 115 -18.05 16.41 -26.32
CA GLY A 115 -17.47 17.74 -26.09
C GLY A 115 -17.87 18.41 -24.77
N THR A 116 -17.23 19.54 -24.47
CA THR A 116 -17.30 20.21 -23.14
C THR A 116 -18.70 20.67 -22.70
N LYS A 117 -19.61 20.93 -23.65
CA LYS A 117 -20.99 21.39 -23.39
C LYS A 117 -22.03 20.27 -23.46
N ALA A 118 -21.65 19.07 -23.90
CA ALA A 118 -22.57 17.93 -23.91
C ALA A 118 -22.80 17.45 -22.46
N GLU A 119 -24.05 17.19 -22.08
CA GLU A 119 -24.32 16.50 -20.82
C GLU A 119 -23.75 15.08 -20.89
N VAL A 120 -23.10 14.61 -19.82
CA VAL A 120 -22.43 13.29 -19.79
C VAL A 120 -23.38 12.18 -20.25
N PHE A 121 -24.56 12.10 -19.64
CA PHE A 121 -25.57 11.09 -19.96
C PHE A 121 -26.36 11.39 -21.24
N ASN A 122 -25.96 12.38 -22.05
CA ASN A 122 -26.38 12.47 -23.45
C ASN A 122 -25.44 11.68 -24.37
N THR A 123 -24.20 11.47 -23.97
CA THR A 123 -23.22 10.78 -24.81
C THR A 123 -22.90 9.36 -24.32
N ILE A 124 -23.15 9.05 -23.04
CA ILE A 124 -23.08 7.69 -22.49
C ILE A 124 -24.46 7.16 -22.04
N GLY A 125 -24.65 5.84 -22.01
CA GLY A 125 -25.87 5.18 -21.55
C GLY A 125 -26.40 4.06 -22.47
N PRO A 126 -27.62 3.56 -22.20
CA PRO A 126 -28.22 2.49 -23.00
C PRO A 126 -28.35 2.89 -24.47
N SER A 127 -27.99 1.98 -25.37
CA SER A 127 -28.06 2.18 -26.84
C SER A 127 -27.15 3.29 -27.39
N LYS A 128 -26.06 3.63 -26.69
CA LYS A 128 -25.06 4.62 -27.13
C LYS A 128 -23.69 4.03 -27.43
N ASP A 129 -23.63 2.71 -27.53
CA ASP A 129 -22.44 2.00 -27.97
C ASP A 129 -22.00 2.51 -29.34
N THR A 130 -20.71 2.78 -29.49
CA THR A 130 -20.08 3.16 -30.75
C THR A 130 -19.15 2.04 -31.20
N ALA A 131 -18.69 2.12 -32.46
CA ALA A 131 -17.66 1.19 -32.91
C ALA A 131 -16.36 1.34 -32.09
N GLY A 132 -16.03 2.56 -31.66
CA GLY A 132 -14.92 2.84 -30.76
C GLY A 132 -15.08 2.21 -29.38
N SER A 133 -16.23 2.41 -28.72
CA SER A 133 -16.46 1.91 -27.35
C SER A 133 -16.46 0.38 -27.30
N GLU A 134 -17.13 -0.28 -28.25
CA GLU A 134 -17.16 -1.75 -28.31
C GLU A 134 -15.77 -2.33 -28.57
N TYR A 135 -15.00 -1.68 -29.45
CA TYR A 135 -13.67 -2.14 -29.78
C TYR A 135 -12.70 -1.96 -28.61
N LEU A 136 -12.81 -0.89 -27.81
CA LEU A 136 -12.05 -0.76 -26.55
C LEU A 136 -12.35 -1.92 -25.59
N ILE A 137 -13.62 -2.28 -25.41
CA ILE A 137 -14.00 -3.42 -24.56
C ILE A 137 -13.34 -4.70 -25.08
N GLU A 138 -13.43 -4.97 -26.38
CA GLU A 138 -12.79 -6.14 -27.00
C GLU A 138 -11.28 -6.17 -26.72
N LEU A 139 -10.58 -5.04 -26.93
CA LEU A 139 -9.13 -4.95 -26.74
C LEU A 139 -8.71 -5.15 -25.29
N ILE A 140 -9.49 -4.63 -24.34
CA ILE A 140 -9.19 -4.75 -22.90
C ILE A 140 -9.48 -6.18 -22.40
N ASP A 141 -10.48 -6.85 -22.97
CA ASP A 141 -10.83 -8.24 -22.63
C ASP A 141 -9.85 -9.28 -23.17
N ARG A 142 -9.04 -8.92 -24.18
CA ARG A 142 -8.02 -9.82 -24.73
C ARG A 142 -7.13 -10.39 -23.62
N GLN A 143 -6.73 -11.64 -23.83
CA GLN A 143 -5.75 -12.33 -22.99
C GLN A 143 -4.35 -11.86 -23.37
N ASP A 144 -4.03 -10.63 -23.00
CA ASP A 144 -2.70 -10.04 -23.06
C ASP A 144 -2.39 -9.48 -21.67
N ASP A 145 -1.26 -9.90 -21.10
CA ASP A 145 -0.84 -9.49 -19.75
C ASP A 145 -0.41 -8.02 -19.70
N ARG A 146 -0.17 -7.38 -20.86
CA ARG A 146 0.15 -5.95 -20.95
C ARG A 146 -1.14 -5.12 -20.84
N PRO A 147 -1.14 -4.05 -20.04
CA PRO A 147 -2.26 -3.12 -20.01
C PRO A 147 -2.42 -2.42 -21.37
N LEU A 148 -3.64 -1.99 -21.67
CA LEU A 148 -3.91 -1.08 -22.77
C LEU A 148 -3.67 0.36 -22.31
N ASP A 149 -2.74 1.04 -22.96
CA ASP A 149 -2.43 2.45 -22.75
C ASP A 149 -3.35 3.30 -23.60
N ILE A 150 -4.18 4.14 -22.97
CA ILE A 150 -5.17 4.97 -23.64
C ILE A 150 -4.73 6.43 -23.56
N ALA A 151 -4.36 6.99 -24.70
CA ALA A 151 -4.05 8.40 -24.88
C ALA A 151 -5.30 9.15 -25.38
N ILE A 152 -5.83 10.04 -24.55
CA ILE A 152 -7.03 10.84 -24.85
C ILE A 152 -6.56 12.24 -25.25
N TRP A 153 -6.52 12.48 -26.56
CA TRP A 153 -6.14 13.74 -27.20
C TRP A 153 -7.32 14.69 -27.18
N GLY A 154 -8.51 14.19 -27.53
CA GLY A 154 -9.77 14.92 -27.48
C GLY A 154 -10.62 14.59 -26.24
N GLY A 155 -11.89 14.27 -26.48
CA GLY A 155 -12.83 13.83 -25.45
C GLY A 155 -12.70 12.35 -25.05
N ALA A 156 -13.09 12.03 -23.81
CA ALA A 156 -13.09 10.65 -23.28
C ALA A 156 -14.38 9.87 -23.60
N CYS A 157 -15.31 10.45 -24.37
CA CYS A 157 -16.68 9.93 -24.52
C CYS A 157 -16.78 8.43 -24.86
N ASP A 158 -16.03 7.94 -25.85
CA ASP A 158 -16.08 6.54 -26.27
C ASP A 158 -15.53 5.60 -25.19
N PHE A 159 -14.49 6.03 -24.47
CA PHE A 159 -13.96 5.30 -23.34
C PHE A 159 -14.93 5.33 -22.14
N ALA A 160 -15.57 6.47 -21.90
CA ALA A 160 -16.61 6.60 -20.88
C ALA A 160 -17.80 5.67 -21.16
N GLN A 161 -18.24 5.56 -22.42
CA GLN A 161 -19.28 4.61 -22.81
C GLN A 161 -18.84 3.15 -22.59
N ALA A 162 -17.59 2.81 -22.93
CA ALA A 162 -17.05 1.47 -22.69
C ALA A 162 -17.09 1.11 -21.20
N LEU A 163 -16.61 2.02 -20.33
CA LEU A 163 -16.63 1.83 -18.88
C LEU A 163 -18.05 1.75 -18.32
N TRP A 164 -18.96 2.63 -18.78
CA TRP A 164 -20.36 2.61 -18.39
C TRP A 164 -21.01 1.25 -18.72
N LYS A 165 -20.81 0.74 -19.94
CA LYS A 165 -21.37 -0.55 -20.35
C LYS A 165 -20.83 -1.69 -19.49
N VAL A 166 -19.51 -1.72 -19.26
CA VAL A 166 -18.89 -2.76 -18.43
C VAL A 166 -19.42 -2.70 -16.99
N SER A 167 -19.57 -1.50 -16.41
CA SER A 167 -20.09 -1.35 -15.05
C SER A 167 -21.54 -1.77 -14.89
N GLU A 168 -22.35 -1.65 -15.95
CA GLU A 168 -23.76 -2.05 -15.95
C GLU A 168 -23.98 -3.52 -16.28
N THR A 169 -23.03 -4.16 -16.96
CA THR A 169 -23.22 -5.53 -17.50
C THR A 169 -22.38 -6.60 -16.79
N ARG A 170 -21.42 -6.21 -15.95
CA ARG A 170 -20.52 -7.14 -15.25
C ARG A 170 -20.60 -6.99 -13.75
N THR A 171 -20.15 -8.02 -13.03
CA THR A 171 -19.99 -7.96 -11.57
C THR A 171 -18.87 -6.98 -11.18
N SER A 172 -18.87 -6.53 -9.93
CA SER A 172 -17.81 -5.61 -9.43
C SER A 172 -16.41 -6.19 -9.56
N ALA A 173 -16.24 -7.50 -9.31
CA ALA A 173 -14.94 -8.17 -9.45
C ALA A 173 -14.45 -8.21 -10.90
N GLU A 174 -15.37 -8.42 -11.86
CA GLU A 174 -15.05 -8.38 -13.29
C GLU A 174 -14.76 -6.96 -13.77
N LEU A 175 -15.47 -5.95 -13.25
CA LEU A 175 -15.16 -4.54 -13.51
C LEU A 175 -13.77 -4.18 -12.96
N ASP A 176 -13.44 -4.56 -11.72
CA ASP A 176 -12.12 -4.30 -11.14
C ASP A 176 -11.00 -4.96 -11.96
N THR A 177 -11.24 -6.20 -12.41
CA THR A 177 -10.32 -6.92 -13.33
C THR A 177 -10.21 -6.23 -14.68
N PHE A 178 -11.29 -5.63 -15.18
CA PHE A 178 -11.28 -4.87 -16.43
C PHE A 178 -10.47 -3.57 -16.27
N LEU A 179 -10.71 -2.82 -15.18
CA LEU A 179 -10.02 -1.57 -14.87
C LEU A 179 -8.52 -1.77 -14.63
N SER A 180 -8.12 -2.88 -14.00
CA SER A 180 -6.70 -3.18 -13.73
C SER A 180 -5.85 -3.39 -14.98
N LYS A 181 -6.48 -3.57 -16.15
CA LYS A 181 -5.82 -3.75 -17.44
C LYS A 181 -5.65 -2.44 -18.22
N ILE A 182 -5.95 -1.30 -17.63
CA ILE A 182 -6.02 -0.02 -18.33
C ILE A 182 -5.10 1.00 -17.67
N ARG A 183 -4.39 1.78 -18.50
CA ARG A 183 -3.73 3.02 -18.07
C ARG A 183 -4.18 4.15 -18.97
N VAL A 184 -4.54 5.29 -18.38
CA VAL A 184 -5.04 6.45 -19.14
C VAL A 184 -4.10 7.62 -18.99
N TYR A 185 -3.83 8.30 -20.10
CA TYR A 185 -3.33 9.67 -20.12
C TYR A 185 -4.33 10.56 -20.84
N SER A 186 -4.85 11.58 -20.17
CA SER A 186 -5.82 12.54 -20.72
C SER A 186 -5.24 13.95 -20.84
N ILE A 187 -5.31 14.54 -22.04
CA ILE A 187 -4.84 15.89 -22.32
C ILE A 187 -5.90 16.90 -21.89
N GLY A 188 -5.73 17.48 -20.71
CA GLY A 188 -6.64 18.49 -20.18
C GLY A 188 -8.12 18.06 -20.12
N LYS A 189 -9.01 19.05 -20.04
CA LYS A 189 -10.47 18.85 -19.96
C LYS A 189 -11.11 19.20 -21.30
N GLN A 190 -11.35 18.19 -22.14
CA GLN A 190 -11.81 18.40 -23.52
C GLN A 190 -13.27 18.01 -23.72
N ASP A 191 -13.83 17.16 -22.85
CA ASP A 191 -15.27 16.97 -22.77
C ASP A 191 -15.78 16.86 -21.33
N SER A 192 -17.10 16.70 -21.20
CA SER A 192 -17.76 16.54 -19.91
C SER A 192 -17.51 15.17 -19.27
N THR A 193 -17.10 14.18 -20.05
CA THR A 193 -16.92 12.79 -19.61
C THR A 193 -15.56 12.51 -18.99
N ASN A 194 -14.51 13.31 -19.27
CA ASN A 194 -13.18 13.15 -18.63
C ASN A 194 -13.28 13.11 -17.10
N ASN A 195 -14.02 14.06 -16.52
CA ASN A 195 -14.24 14.11 -15.07
C ASN A 195 -15.09 12.93 -14.60
N TRP A 196 -16.15 12.57 -15.35
CA TRP A 196 -17.00 11.45 -14.98
C TRP A 196 -16.22 10.14 -14.94
N VAL A 197 -15.36 9.85 -15.92
CA VAL A 197 -14.50 8.67 -15.94
C VAL A 197 -13.59 8.65 -14.70
N ARG A 198 -12.84 9.72 -14.49
CA ARG A 198 -11.92 9.85 -13.35
C ARG A 198 -12.67 9.65 -12.02
N ASP A 199 -13.76 10.40 -11.83
CA ASP A 199 -14.47 10.46 -10.56
C ASP A 199 -15.34 9.21 -10.31
N THR A 200 -15.75 8.47 -11.34
CA THR A 200 -16.59 7.27 -11.20
C THR A 200 -15.76 6.00 -10.97
N PHE A 201 -14.53 5.95 -11.50
CA PHE A 201 -13.68 4.75 -11.47
C PHE A 201 -12.34 5.03 -10.76
N PRO A 202 -12.34 5.18 -9.43
CA PRO A 202 -11.14 5.56 -8.68
C PRO A 202 -10.04 4.49 -8.63
N SER A 203 -10.35 3.24 -8.98
CA SER A 203 -9.35 2.19 -9.16
C SER A 203 -8.64 2.25 -10.52
N LEU A 204 -9.10 3.10 -11.45
CA LEU A 204 -8.50 3.28 -12.76
C LEU A 204 -7.21 4.09 -12.66
N PHE A 205 -6.13 3.56 -13.25
CA PHE A 205 -4.90 4.32 -13.40
C PHE A 205 -5.12 5.50 -14.38
N TYR A 206 -5.12 6.73 -13.85
CA TYR A 206 -5.50 7.92 -14.63
C TYR A 206 -4.53 9.08 -14.44
N VAL A 207 -3.76 9.41 -15.49
CA VAL A 207 -2.96 10.64 -15.59
C VAL A 207 -3.81 11.73 -16.23
N PHE A 208 -4.09 12.77 -15.45
CA PHE A 208 -4.81 13.94 -15.92
C PHE A 208 -3.82 15.09 -16.15
N GLY A 209 -3.44 15.30 -17.41
CA GLY A 209 -2.53 16.37 -17.85
C GLY A 209 -3.16 17.75 -17.72
N TYR A 210 -3.41 18.17 -16.49
CA TYR A 210 -4.06 19.42 -16.13
C TYR A 210 -3.54 19.88 -14.77
N LYS A 211 -3.06 21.12 -14.69
CA LYS A 211 -2.50 21.65 -13.44
C LYS A 211 -3.55 21.77 -12.33
N ARG A 212 -3.06 21.66 -11.10
CA ARG A 212 -3.86 21.71 -9.87
C ARG A 212 -4.52 23.07 -9.60
N GLU A 213 -3.84 24.18 -9.90
CA GLU A 213 -4.23 25.55 -9.49
C GLU A 213 -5.17 26.28 -10.47
N GLY A 214 -5.93 25.55 -11.29
CA GLY A 214 -6.97 26.10 -12.15
C GLY A 214 -6.48 26.70 -13.48
N GLY A 215 -7.07 26.22 -14.58
CA GLY A 215 -6.81 26.63 -15.97
C GLY A 215 -5.77 25.76 -16.67
N SER A 216 -5.91 25.52 -17.98
CA SER A 216 -4.99 24.65 -18.73
C SER A 216 -3.67 25.33 -19.13
N PHE A 217 -3.55 26.64 -18.95
CA PHE A 217 -2.50 27.46 -19.56
C PHE A 217 -1.08 27.03 -19.20
N ASP A 218 -0.84 26.59 -17.97
CA ASP A 218 0.47 26.13 -17.50
C ASP A 218 0.46 24.62 -17.25
N SER A 219 -0.21 23.83 -18.08
CA SER A 219 -0.18 22.36 -17.94
C SER A 219 1.07 21.77 -18.59
N ALA A 220 1.52 20.61 -18.08
CA ALA A 220 2.76 19.95 -18.48
C ALA A 220 2.87 19.70 -19.99
N TYR A 221 1.80 19.19 -20.61
CA TYR A 221 1.78 18.87 -22.05
C TYR A 221 2.12 20.07 -22.95
N ARG A 222 1.82 21.29 -22.50
CA ARG A 222 2.15 22.52 -23.25
C ARG A 222 3.65 22.77 -23.31
N GLY A 223 4.44 22.14 -22.45
CA GLY A 223 5.90 22.16 -22.52
C GLY A 223 6.46 21.61 -23.83
N LEU A 224 5.67 20.90 -24.64
CA LEU A 224 6.10 20.53 -25.98
C LEU A 224 6.36 21.77 -26.85
N PHE A 225 5.49 22.78 -26.79
CA PHE A 225 5.51 23.96 -27.67
C PHE A 225 5.67 25.31 -26.93
N LEU A 226 5.69 25.32 -25.60
CA LEU A 226 5.84 26.51 -24.75
C LEU A 226 6.93 26.37 -23.70
N GLY A 227 7.53 27.50 -23.32
CA GLY A 227 8.63 27.54 -22.35
C GLY A 227 9.97 27.26 -23.00
N GLY A 228 11.03 27.84 -22.44
CA GLY A 228 12.37 27.67 -22.96
C GLY A 228 12.72 28.33 -24.25
N THR A 229 13.58 27.64 -25.01
CA THR A 229 14.08 28.10 -26.28
C THR A 229 13.20 27.55 -27.42
N TYR A 230 13.02 28.36 -28.46
CA TYR A 230 12.03 28.11 -29.53
C TYR A 230 12.66 27.73 -30.88
N GLU A 231 13.98 27.52 -30.94
CA GLU A 231 14.72 27.31 -32.20
C GLU A 231 14.22 26.07 -32.95
N THR A 232 14.04 24.95 -32.23
CA THR A 232 13.49 23.69 -32.75
C THR A 232 11.97 23.71 -32.92
N LEU A 233 11.33 24.86 -32.72
CA LEU A 233 9.90 25.09 -32.92
C LEU A 233 9.66 26.14 -34.02
N SER A 234 10.73 26.55 -34.72
CA SER A 234 10.66 27.54 -35.78
C SER A 234 10.13 26.96 -37.08
N LYS A 235 9.64 27.84 -37.95
CA LYS A 235 9.19 27.44 -39.29
C LYS A 235 10.35 26.93 -40.14
N ASP A 236 11.53 27.52 -40.02
CA ASP A 236 12.72 27.06 -40.74
C ASP A 236 13.10 25.64 -40.30
N TRP A 237 13.12 25.38 -38.98
CA TRP A 237 13.37 24.04 -38.46
C TRP A 237 12.34 23.02 -38.96
N LEU A 238 11.04 23.37 -38.90
CA LEU A 238 9.96 22.49 -39.38
C LEU A 238 10.14 22.12 -40.86
N TYR A 239 10.44 23.12 -41.69
CA TYR A 239 10.60 22.89 -43.13
C TYR A 239 11.87 22.11 -43.45
N GLU A 240 12.97 22.40 -42.75
CA GLU A 240 14.23 21.71 -42.93
C GLU A 240 14.17 20.24 -42.50
N ASN A 241 13.53 19.96 -41.36
CA ASN A 241 13.68 18.66 -40.70
C ASN A 241 12.48 17.72 -40.86
N ILE A 242 11.28 18.25 -41.14
CA ILE A 242 10.04 17.43 -41.12
C ILE A 242 9.26 17.52 -42.42
N LYS A 243 9.19 18.69 -43.06
CA LYS A 243 8.31 18.88 -44.23
C LYS A 243 9.03 18.73 -45.57
N SER A 244 10.09 19.49 -45.81
CA SER A 244 10.68 19.61 -47.15
C SER A 244 11.57 18.41 -47.43
N ASN A 245 11.31 17.66 -48.50
CA ASN A 245 12.06 16.45 -48.88
C ASN A 245 11.96 15.27 -47.90
N HIS A 246 11.01 15.26 -46.96
CA HIS A 246 10.80 14.20 -45.97
C HIS A 246 9.53 13.35 -46.26
N GLY A 247 9.19 13.27 -47.55
CA GLY A 247 8.14 12.39 -48.04
C GLY A 247 6.69 12.88 -47.78
N PRO A 248 5.70 12.13 -48.30
CA PRO A 248 4.30 12.56 -48.32
C PRO A 248 3.64 12.65 -46.94
N LEU A 249 4.19 12.00 -45.91
CA LEU A 249 3.72 12.12 -44.53
C LEU A 249 4.23 13.42 -43.88
N GLY A 250 5.50 13.79 -44.09
CA GLY A 250 6.04 15.09 -43.67
C GLY A 250 5.36 16.27 -44.37
N GLU A 251 5.03 16.12 -45.66
CA GLU A 251 4.25 17.13 -46.41
C GLU A 251 2.87 17.39 -45.79
N LEU A 252 2.24 16.37 -45.18
CA LEU A 252 0.93 16.47 -44.54
C LEU A 252 0.96 17.30 -43.25
N TYR A 253 2.09 17.35 -42.55
CA TYR A 253 2.22 18.02 -41.24
C TYR A 253 1.79 19.50 -41.32
N PRO A 254 0.73 19.96 -40.62
CA PRO A 254 0.29 21.36 -40.70
C PRO A 254 1.38 22.36 -40.30
N ASP A 255 1.56 23.43 -41.08
CA ASP A 255 2.60 24.46 -40.84
C ASP A 255 2.10 25.71 -40.11
N LYS A 256 0.85 25.66 -39.62
CA LYS A 256 0.17 26.72 -38.89
C LYS A 256 -0.66 26.11 -37.76
N ALA A 257 -0.37 26.53 -36.53
CA ALA A 257 -1.13 26.15 -35.34
C ALA A 257 -1.06 27.30 -34.33
N TRP A 258 -2.15 27.59 -33.62
CA TRP A 258 -2.17 28.69 -32.65
C TRP A 258 -1.46 28.26 -31.36
N THR A 259 -0.40 28.98 -30.97
CA THR A 259 0.50 28.55 -29.88
C THR A 259 0.69 29.58 -28.76
N GLN A 260 -0.30 30.45 -28.53
CA GLN A 260 -0.27 31.53 -27.52
C GLN A 260 1.05 32.35 -27.50
N ASP A 261 2.03 31.96 -26.67
CA ASP A 261 3.29 32.69 -26.43
C ASP A 261 4.43 32.27 -27.37
N ASN A 262 4.33 31.16 -28.10
CA ASN A 262 5.33 30.76 -29.09
C ASN A 262 5.16 31.60 -30.37
N PRO A 263 6.15 32.42 -30.76
CA PRO A 263 6.04 33.38 -31.86
C PRO A 263 5.99 32.74 -33.25
N HIS A 264 6.35 31.46 -33.39
CA HIS A 264 6.43 30.80 -34.69
C HIS A 264 5.08 30.27 -35.19
N MET A 265 4.16 29.94 -34.27
CA MET A 265 2.80 29.47 -34.58
C MET A 265 2.74 28.36 -35.63
N CYS A 266 3.67 27.40 -35.58
CA CYS A 266 3.77 26.31 -36.56
C CYS A 266 3.82 24.90 -35.94
N ILE A 267 4.52 24.68 -34.83
CA ILE A 267 4.56 23.40 -34.11
C ILE A 267 3.83 23.55 -32.78
N LYS A 268 2.71 22.85 -32.62
CA LYS A 268 1.90 22.84 -31.39
C LYS A 268 1.87 21.44 -30.77
N GLU A 269 1.36 20.44 -31.49
CA GLU A 269 1.38 19.02 -31.07
C GLU A 269 0.95 18.79 -29.60
N GLY A 270 -0.10 19.47 -29.14
CA GLY A 270 -0.50 19.50 -27.73
C GLY A 270 -0.68 18.10 -27.11
N ASP A 271 -1.01 17.12 -27.93
CA ASP A 271 -1.38 15.76 -27.51
C ASP A 271 -0.21 14.79 -27.51
N THR A 272 0.88 15.09 -28.22
CA THR A 272 2.07 14.24 -28.31
C THR A 272 2.62 13.77 -26.95
N PRO A 273 2.65 14.62 -25.90
CA PRO A 273 3.04 14.19 -24.55
C PRO A 273 2.28 12.97 -24.02
N SER A 274 1.02 12.75 -24.44
CA SER A 274 0.22 11.62 -23.96
C SER A 274 0.74 10.25 -24.40
N PHE A 275 1.20 10.11 -25.65
CA PHE A 275 1.81 8.85 -26.09
C PHE A 275 3.31 8.82 -25.80
N PHE A 276 3.97 9.99 -25.75
CA PHE A 276 5.32 10.08 -25.23
C PHE A 276 5.41 9.59 -23.80
N TYR A 277 4.38 9.73 -22.96
CA TYR A 277 4.34 9.17 -21.62
C TYR A 277 4.49 7.63 -21.60
N PHE A 278 3.93 6.94 -22.59
CA PHE A 278 3.99 5.48 -22.72
C PHE A 278 5.24 4.98 -23.47
N LEU A 279 6.01 5.87 -24.09
CA LEU A 279 7.21 5.52 -24.84
C LEU A 279 8.29 4.90 -23.95
N GLN A 280 8.77 3.73 -24.33
CA GLN A 280 9.89 3.06 -23.66
C GLN A 280 11.24 3.55 -24.21
N ASN A 281 11.69 4.73 -23.76
CA ASN A 281 12.99 5.31 -24.10
C ASN A 281 14.06 5.11 -23.01
N GLY A 282 13.74 4.36 -21.95
CA GLY A 282 14.64 4.07 -20.82
C GLY A 282 14.70 5.14 -19.73
N LEU A 283 13.94 6.24 -19.89
CA LEU A 283 13.88 7.33 -18.92
C LEU A 283 12.73 7.20 -17.92
N GLN A 284 11.61 6.63 -18.33
CA GLN A 284 10.34 6.68 -17.60
C GLN A 284 9.71 5.29 -17.45
N ASP A 285 8.81 5.16 -16.49
CA ASP A 285 7.95 3.99 -16.31
C ASP A 285 6.50 4.51 -16.18
N PRO A 286 5.59 4.15 -17.11
CA PRO A 286 4.20 4.59 -17.03
C PRO A 286 3.47 4.11 -15.78
N SER A 287 3.97 3.10 -15.05
CA SER A 287 3.38 2.71 -13.76
C SER A 287 3.85 3.60 -12.59
N SER A 288 4.81 4.50 -12.82
CA SER A 288 5.38 5.41 -11.83
C SER A 288 5.38 6.87 -12.32
N PRO A 289 4.23 7.56 -12.36
CA PRO A 289 4.10 8.92 -12.94
C PRO A 289 5.06 9.97 -12.38
N GLY A 290 5.48 9.83 -11.12
CA GLY A 290 6.41 10.73 -10.45
C GLY A 290 7.83 10.69 -10.99
N PHE A 291 8.17 9.69 -11.80
CA PHE A 291 9.52 9.51 -12.35
C PHE A 291 9.85 10.54 -13.42
N GLY A 292 8.87 10.96 -14.20
CA GLY A 292 9.06 11.93 -15.25
C GLY A 292 9.76 11.38 -16.49
N GLY A 293 9.43 11.97 -17.64
CA GLY A 293 10.01 11.64 -18.93
C GLY A 293 9.49 12.56 -20.02
N TRP A 294 9.55 12.13 -21.28
CA TRP A 294 9.16 12.97 -22.43
C TRP A 294 7.69 13.39 -22.39
N GLY A 295 6.83 12.58 -21.77
CA GLY A 295 5.41 12.90 -21.58
C GLY A 295 5.14 13.92 -20.47
N GLY A 296 6.08 14.14 -19.55
CA GLY A 296 5.90 14.98 -18.35
C GLY A 296 6.08 14.18 -17.06
N ARG A 297 5.77 14.80 -15.91
CA ARG A 297 5.91 14.22 -14.56
C ARG A 297 4.72 14.57 -13.68
N TYR A 298 4.20 13.58 -12.95
CA TYR A 298 2.90 13.70 -12.27
C TYR A 298 2.93 13.15 -10.85
N GLY A 299 2.15 13.76 -9.96
CA GLY A 299 2.03 13.39 -8.56
C GLY A 299 0.61 12.94 -8.24
N SER A 300 0.48 12.04 -7.27
CA SER A 300 -0.81 11.54 -6.81
C SER A 300 -1.64 12.67 -6.21
N VAL A 301 -2.89 12.78 -6.63
CA VAL A 301 -3.91 13.66 -6.08
C VAL A 301 -5.17 12.81 -5.90
N ASP A 302 -5.48 12.48 -4.64
CA ASP A 302 -6.56 11.55 -4.31
C ASP A 302 -6.32 10.16 -4.96
N HIS A 303 -7.12 9.80 -5.97
CA HIS A 303 -7.07 8.50 -6.67
C HIS A 303 -6.49 8.58 -8.11
N TYR A 304 -5.97 9.73 -8.55
CA TYR A 304 -5.43 9.93 -9.90
C TYR A 304 -4.15 10.79 -9.85
N TYR A 305 -3.54 11.08 -11.01
CA TYR A 305 -2.29 11.84 -11.10
C TYR A 305 -2.44 13.18 -11.83
N GLN A 306 -1.74 14.22 -11.35
CA GLN A 306 -1.70 15.57 -11.95
C GLN A 306 -0.29 16.12 -12.08
N ASP A 307 -0.14 17.15 -12.91
CA ASP A 307 1.13 17.80 -13.25
C ASP A 307 1.95 18.20 -12.01
N LEU A 308 3.22 17.79 -11.98
CA LEU A 308 4.26 18.31 -11.06
C LEU A 308 5.08 19.40 -11.76
N TYR A 309 6.10 19.92 -11.08
CA TYR A 309 6.97 20.99 -11.58
C TYR A 309 8.42 20.52 -11.63
N ASP A 310 9.12 20.86 -12.70
CA ASP A 310 10.59 20.73 -12.75
C ASP A 310 11.25 22.10 -12.73
N LYS A 311 12.53 22.15 -12.40
CA LYS A 311 13.34 23.35 -12.45
C LYS A 311 14.45 23.20 -13.48
N VAL A 312 14.34 23.97 -14.56
CA VAL A 312 15.26 23.92 -15.71
C VAL A 312 15.78 25.33 -15.95
N ASP A 313 17.10 25.50 -16.00
CA ASP A 313 17.77 26.80 -16.18
C ASP A 313 17.25 27.93 -15.28
N GLY A 314 16.94 27.57 -14.03
CA GLY A 314 16.41 28.50 -13.02
C GLY A 314 14.90 28.74 -13.08
N VAL A 315 14.20 28.20 -14.06
CA VAL A 315 12.74 28.33 -14.23
C VAL A 315 12.03 27.10 -13.68
N THR A 316 11.16 27.30 -12.68
CA THR A 316 10.25 26.26 -12.17
C THR A 316 8.90 26.36 -12.88
N SER A 317 8.45 25.29 -13.55
CA SER A 317 7.15 25.27 -14.25
C SER A 317 6.65 23.83 -14.44
N HIS A 318 5.34 23.65 -14.61
CA HIS A 318 4.77 22.36 -15.02
C HIS A 318 5.19 21.97 -16.43
N ARG A 319 5.16 22.96 -17.35
CA ARG A 319 5.73 22.84 -18.69
C ARG A 319 7.18 22.38 -18.61
N ALA A 320 7.83 22.62 -17.45
CA ALA A 320 9.22 22.31 -17.28
C ALA A 320 9.56 20.83 -17.40
N THR A 321 8.58 20.00 -17.04
CA THR A 321 8.67 18.55 -17.06
C THR A 321 8.76 17.96 -18.48
N VAL A 322 8.36 18.73 -19.51
CA VAL A 322 8.38 18.31 -20.93
C VAL A 322 9.46 19.03 -21.74
N TRP A 323 9.52 20.38 -21.75
CA TRP A 323 10.46 21.13 -22.61
C TRP A 323 11.93 20.81 -22.36
N ARG A 324 12.29 20.32 -21.17
CA ARG A 324 13.66 19.92 -20.83
C ARG A 324 14.19 18.82 -21.74
N TRP A 325 13.30 18.07 -22.39
CA TRP A 325 13.62 17.00 -23.32
C TRP A 325 13.48 17.42 -24.79
N ARG A 326 13.12 18.68 -25.06
CA ARG A 326 12.66 19.12 -26.38
C ARG A 326 13.68 18.94 -27.48
N GLU A 327 14.91 19.34 -27.22
CA GLU A 327 15.99 19.12 -28.19
C GLU A 327 16.06 17.63 -28.57
N HIS A 328 15.99 16.72 -27.59
CA HIS A 328 16.16 15.30 -27.80
C HIS A 328 15.00 14.70 -28.62
N PHE A 329 13.74 15.00 -28.26
CA PHE A 329 12.60 14.48 -29.01
C PHE A 329 12.37 15.18 -30.37
N GLN A 330 12.92 16.38 -30.57
CA GLN A 330 12.92 17.04 -31.88
C GLN A 330 13.99 16.46 -32.80
N ASN A 331 15.19 16.18 -32.29
CA ASN A 331 16.22 15.46 -33.04
C ASN A 331 15.76 14.04 -33.41
N ASP A 332 15.12 13.32 -32.48
CA ASP A 332 14.52 12.01 -32.76
C ASP A 332 13.47 12.09 -33.89
N PHE A 333 12.59 13.11 -33.85
CA PHE A 333 11.60 13.28 -34.90
C PHE A 333 12.23 13.61 -36.27
N ALA A 334 13.26 14.46 -36.28
CA ALA A 334 14.00 14.79 -37.50
C ALA A 334 14.73 13.55 -38.08
N ALA A 335 15.39 12.74 -37.26
CA ALA A 335 16.01 11.49 -37.71
C ALA A 335 14.99 10.49 -38.26
N ARG A 336 13.83 10.35 -37.62
CA ARG A 336 12.75 9.48 -38.11
C ARG A 336 12.11 10.00 -39.40
N ALA A 337 12.04 11.32 -39.57
CA ALA A 337 11.63 11.91 -40.84
C ALA A 337 12.66 11.61 -41.93
N ASP A 338 13.96 11.62 -41.61
CA ASP A 338 15.02 11.18 -42.51
C ASP A 338 14.86 9.70 -42.90
N TRP A 339 14.52 8.82 -41.95
CA TRP A 339 14.24 7.40 -42.21
C TRP A 339 13.11 7.16 -43.23
N ALA A 340 12.22 8.15 -43.40
CA ALA A 340 11.13 8.07 -44.37
C ALA A 340 11.62 8.12 -45.83
N VAL A 341 12.82 8.65 -46.07
CA VAL A 341 13.30 8.99 -47.42
C VAL A 341 14.75 8.59 -47.71
N LYS A 342 15.60 8.51 -46.69
CA LYS A 342 17.04 8.21 -46.82
C LYS A 342 17.32 6.71 -46.73
N ALA A 343 18.51 6.30 -47.17
CA ALA A 343 19.03 4.97 -46.88
C ALA A 343 19.58 4.90 -45.44
N VAL A 344 19.73 3.68 -44.89
CA VAL A 344 20.28 3.43 -43.54
C VAL A 344 21.60 4.19 -43.32
N ALA A 345 22.55 4.13 -44.25
CA ALA A 345 23.85 4.79 -44.11
C ALA A 345 23.84 6.33 -44.22
N GLU A 346 22.68 6.94 -44.53
CA GLU A 346 22.53 8.38 -44.72
C GLU A 346 21.69 9.05 -43.62
N ALA A 347 21.18 8.26 -42.66
CA ALA A 347 20.41 8.75 -41.53
C ALA A 347 20.97 8.18 -40.23
N ASN A 348 20.83 8.95 -39.14
CA ASN A 348 21.32 8.56 -37.82
C ASN A 348 20.33 7.64 -37.08
N HIS A 349 20.82 6.81 -36.16
CA HIS A 349 20.03 5.96 -35.28
C HIS A 349 20.46 6.11 -33.82
N HIS A 350 19.57 5.71 -32.90
CA HIS A 350 19.83 5.94 -31.48
C HIS A 350 21.00 5.09 -30.99
N PRO A 351 21.89 5.64 -30.14
CA PRO A 351 22.90 4.84 -29.48
C PRO A 351 22.22 3.82 -28.55
N HIS A 352 22.85 2.67 -28.34
CA HIS A 352 22.42 1.68 -27.37
C HIS A 352 23.09 1.96 -26.01
N ALA A 353 22.33 2.48 -25.05
CA ALA A 353 22.81 2.73 -23.70
C ALA A 353 22.77 1.45 -22.84
N VAL A 354 23.89 1.09 -22.20
CA VAL A 354 23.99 -0.01 -21.23
C VAL A 354 24.13 0.57 -19.83
N LEU A 355 23.48 -0.03 -18.82
CA LEU A 355 23.60 0.41 -17.42
C LEU A 355 23.92 -0.79 -16.53
N GLN A 356 25.07 -0.76 -15.84
CA GLN A 356 25.53 -1.87 -14.99
C GLN A 356 25.57 -3.24 -15.69
N GLY A 357 25.88 -3.25 -17.00
CA GLY A 357 25.88 -4.45 -17.83
C GLY A 357 24.48 -4.88 -18.34
N ASP A 358 23.42 -4.21 -17.92
CA ASP A 358 22.06 -4.42 -18.42
C ASP A 358 21.84 -3.64 -19.72
N THR A 359 21.49 -4.38 -20.78
CA THR A 359 21.23 -3.86 -22.13
C THR A 359 19.74 -3.62 -22.41
N SER A 360 18.86 -3.85 -21.42
CA SER A 360 17.43 -3.58 -21.56
C SER A 360 17.15 -2.08 -21.43
N LYS A 361 15.89 -1.68 -21.59
CA LYS A 361 15.42 -0.31 -21.25
C LYS A 361 14.77 -0.24 -19.86
N ALA A 362 14.77 -1.32 -19.07
CA ALA A 362 14.13 -1.36 -17.76
C ALA A 362 14.85 -0.50 -16.72
N ILE A 363 14.10 0.14 -15.82
CA ILE A 363 14.68 0.88 -14.70
C ILE A 363 15.39 -0.10 -13.77
N ILE A 364 16.60 0.25 -13.33
CA ILE A 364 17.35 -0.55 -12.35
C ILE A 364 17.17 0.06 -10.97
N THR A 365 16.89 -0.76 -9.97
CA THR A 365 16.86 -0.35 -8.56
C THR A 365 18.02 -1.02 -7.83
N GLN A 366 18.76 -0.25 -7.05
CA GLN A 366 19.89 -0.72 -6.26
C GLN A 366 19.81 -0.13 -4.85
N THR A 367 20.03 -0.96 -3.84
CA THR A 367 20.21 -0.51 -2.46
C THR A 367 21.65 -0.08 -2.25
N ALA A 368 21.86 1.03 -1.54
CA ALA A 368 23.18 1.53 -1.18
C ALA A 368 23.19 2.08 0.25
N GLN A 369 24.35 2.04 0.90
CA GLN A 369 24.49 2.52 2.28
C GLN A 369 24.93 3.98 2.32
N VAL A 370 24.53 4.68 3.38
CA VAL A 370 25.17 5.97 3.71
C VAL A 370 26.69 5.78 3.86
N GLY A 371 27.45 6.70 3.27
CA GLY A 371 28.90 6.69 3.21
C GLY A 371 29.48 5.82 2.09
N GLU A 372 28.65 5.02 1.40
CA GLU A 372 29.08 4.23 0.25
C GLU A 372 29.39 5.13 -0.96
N THR A 373 30.44 4.77 -1.69
CA THR A 373 30.71 5.29 -3.03
C THR A 373 30.22 4.26 -4.05
N VAL A 374 29.06 4.55 -4.66
CA VAL A 374 28.46 3.70 -5.69
C VAL A 374 29.13 3.98 -7.03
N THR A 375 29.57 2.92 -7.72
CA THR A 375 30.09 3.01 -9.09
C THR A 375 28.96 2.90 -10.09
N LEU A 376 28.88 3.83 -11.03
CA LEU A 376 27.90 3.91 -12.10
C LEU A 376 28.59 3.57 -13.41
N SER A 377 28.13 2.54 -14.13
CA SER A 377 28.80 2.09 -15.36
C SER A 377 27.87 2.06 -16.56
N ALA A 378 28.32 2.73 -17.62
CA ALA A 378 27.78 2.70 -18.97
C ALA A 378 28.66 1.87 -19.93
N LYS A 379 29.54 1.02 -19.39
CA LYS A 379 30.40 0.17 -20.22
C LYS A 379 29.54 -0.81 -21.01
N GLY A 380 29.84 -0.93 -22.30
CA GLY A 380 29.08 -1.74 -23.23
C GLY A 380 28.08 -0.94 -24.07
N SER A 381 27.88 0.36 -23.76
CA SER A 381 27.14 1.24 -24.68
C SER A 381 27.82 1.29 -26.04
N SER A 382 27.03 1.33 -27.10
CA SER A 382 27.49 1.27 -28.48
C SER A 382 26.61 2.13 -29.39
N ASP A 383 27.12 2.52 -30.54
CA ASP A 383 26.36 3.22 -31.56
C ASP A 383 26.23 2.34 -32.82
N PRO A 384 25.03 2.16 -33.38
CA PRO A 384 24.86 1.33 -34.58
C PRO A 384 25.46 1.94 -35.85
N ASP A 385 25.66 3.27 -35.89
CA ASP A 385 26.23 4.02 -37.00
C ASP A 385 27.74 4.27 -36.83
N GLU A 386 28.33 3.68 -35.77
CA GLU A 386 29.73 3.87 -35.36
C GLU A 386 30.07 5.32 -34.96
N ASP A 387 29.06 6.10 -34.57
CA ASP A 387 29.26 7.45 -34.07
C ASP A 387 29.97 7.50 -32.70
N THR A 388 30.61 8.64 -32.42
CA THR A 388 31.28 8.87 -31.14
C THR A 388 30.25 9.09 -30.03
N LEU A 389 30.37 8.33 -28.95
CA LEU A 389 29.49 8.44 -27.78
C LEU A 389 29.98 9.44 -26.74
N HIS A 390 29.06 10.28 -26.29
CA HIS A 390 29.19 11.21 -25.16
C HIS A 390 28.29 10.75 -24.01
N TYR A 391 28.85 10.71 -22.80
CA TYR A 391 28.15 10.25 -21.60
C TYR A 391 27.82 11.43 -20.71
N LYS A 392 26.64 11.39 -20.08
CA LYS A 392 26.26 12.36 -19.06
C LYS A 392 25.46 11.67 -17.97
N TRP A 393 26.01 11.67 -16.76
CA TRP A 393 25.38 11.22 -15.54
C TRP A 393 24.88 12.43 -14.76
N TRP A 394 23.65 12.37 -14.30
CA TRP A 394 23.11 13.42 -13.46
C TRP A 394 22.01 12.88 -12.55
N VAL A 395 21.83 13.55 -11.40
CA VAL A 395 20.76 13.22 -10.47
C VAL A 395 19.51 13.99 -10.89
N TYR A 396 18.43 13.27 -11.17
CA TYR A 396 17.13 13.86 -11.43
C TYR A 396 16.48 14.23 -10.10
N GLN A 397 16.89 15.41 -9.61
CA GLN A 397 16.56 15.89 -8.28
C GLN A 397 15.05 15.94 -8.04
N GLU A 398 14.26 16.43 -9.01
CA GLU A 398 12.82 16.60 -8.82
C GLU A 398 12.05 15.27 -8.77
N ALA A 399 12.65 14.19 -9.27
CA ALA A 399 12.14 12.82 -9.16
C ALA A 399 12.74 12.05 -7.96
N SER A 400 13.68 12.65 -7.23
CA SER A 400 14.36 12.06 -6.08
C SER A 400 13.78 12.59 -4.76
N ASP A 401 13.94 11.85 -3.67
CA ASP A 401 13.50 12.26 -2.32
C ASP A 401 14.52 13.18 -1.63
N ILE A 402 15.13 14.10 -2.37
CA ILE A 402 16.21 14.97 -1.89
C ILE A 402 15.99 16.43 -2.32
N ASP A 403 16.29 17.36 -1.41
CA ASP A 403 16.16 18.80 -1.67
C ASP A 403 17.49 19.46 -2.11
N SER A 404 18.57 18.68 -2.19
CA SER A 404 19.91 19.17 -2.49
C SER A 404 20.56 18.40 -3.63
N THR A 405 21.43 19.07 -4.38
CA THR A 405 22.21 18.44 -5.44
C THR A 405 23.26 17.49 -4.85
N LEU A 406 23.40 16.32 -5.45
CA LEU A 406 24.45 15.36 -5.11
C LEU A 406 25.52 15.36 -6.21
N PRO A 407 26.79 15.63 -5.87
CA PRO A 407 27.85 15.64 -6.86
C PRO A 407 28.18 14.22 -7.34
N LEU A 408 28.40 14.12 -8.66
CA LEU A 408 28.88 12.93 -9.34
C LEU A 408 30.32 13.18 -9.79
N ASN A 409 31.22 12.22 -9.54
CA ASN A 409 32.58 12.28 -10.09
C ASN A 409 32.61 11.58 -11.45
N ASN A 410 33.37 12.14 -12.40
CA ASN A 410 33.49 11.65 -13.78
C ASN A 410 32.12 11.50 -14.46
N ALA A 411 31.23 12.46 -14.20
CA ALA A 411 29.86 12.46 -14.72
C ALA A 411 29.77 12.52 -16.25
N ASP A 412 30.85 12.87 -16.94
CA ASP A 412 30.97 12.94 -18.40
C ASP A 412 31.66 11.70 -19.01
N GLN A 413 31.98 10.69 -18.21
CA GLN A 413 32.68 9.47 -18.64
C GLN A 413 31.74 8.25 -18.64
N ALA A 414 32.16 7.19 -19.32
CA ALA A 414 31.46 5.90 -19.31
C ALA A 414 31.39 5.25 -17.92
N VAL A 415 32.22 5.68 -16.96
CA VAL A 415 32.14 5.27 -15.56
C VAL A 415 32.18 6.50 -14.67
N ALA A 416 31.11 6.68 -13.91
CA ALA A 416 30.98 7.72 -12.89
C ALA A 416 30.90 7.11 -11.49
N THR A 417 31.00 7.95 -10.46
CA THR A 417 30.74 7.52 -9.07
C THR A 417 29.93 8.56 -8.32
N ILE A 418 29.08 8.13 -7.41
CA ILE A 418 28.35 8.98 -6.46
C ILE A 418 28.69 8.53 -5.04
N THR A 419 28.98 9.47 -4.15
CA THR A 419 29.17 9.19 -2.72
C THR A 419 27.94 9.66 -1.96
N LEU A 420 27.36 8.78 -1.14
CA LEU A 420 26.08 9.02 -0.48
C LEU A 420 26.27 9.64 0.90
N PRO A 421 25.97 10.93 1.12
CA PRO A 421 26.11 11.55 2.43
C PRO A 421 25.05 11.06 3.43
N GLN A 422 25.28 11.30 4.73
CA GLN A 422 24.29 10.99 5.77
C GLN A 422 22.95 11.70 5.56
N THR A 423 22.95 12.86 4.90
CA THR A 423 21.74 13.65 4.63
C THR A 423 20.74 12.96 3.70
N VAL A 424 21.17 11.95 2.94
CA VAL A 424 20.29 11.18 2.03
C VAL A 424 19.87 9.82 2.59
N SER A 425 20.17 9.58 3.87
CA SER A 425 19.71 8.43 4.64
C SER A 425 18.19 8.24 4.55
N GLY A 426 17.74 7.05 4.13
CA GLY A 426 16.31 6.71 3.98
C GLY A 426 15.63 7.34 2.76
N LYS A 427 16.40 7.83 1.78
CA LYS A 427 15.88 8.52 0.58
C LYS A 427 16.08 7.68 -0.69
N SER A 428 15.20 7.85 -1.66
CA SER A 428 15.41 7.38 -3.03
C SER A 428 16.11 8.45 -3.88
N ILE A 429 17.15 8.08 -4.62
CA ILE A 429 17.89 8.97 -5.52
C ILE A 429 17.82 8.43 -6.95
N HIS A 430 17.30 9.25 -7.85
CA HIS A 430 17.17 8.92 -9.26
C HIS A 430 18.38 9.44 -10.03
N VAL A 431 19.21 8.53 -10.54
CA VAL A 431 20.37 8.84 -11.38
C VAL A 431 20.06 8.49 -12.82
N ILE A 432 20.25 9.45 -13.73
CA ILE A 432 20.03 9.30 -15.17
C ILE A 432 21.37 9.17 -15.88
N LEU A 433 21.48 8.14 -16.70
CA LEU A 433 22.46 8.02 -17.76
C LEU A 433 21.84 8.57 -19.04
N GLU A 434 22.47 9.57 -19.62
CA GLU A 434 22.22 10.09 -20.96
C GLU A 434 23.43 9.71 -21.84
N VAL A 435 23.19 8.91 -22.88
CA VAL A 435 24.19 8.55 -23.90
C VAL A 435 23.81 9.22 -25.19
N ARG A 436 24.66 10.11 -25.68
CA ARG A 436 24.46 10.92 -26.87
C ARG A 436 25.48 10.53 -27.94
N ASP A 437 25.05 10.41 -29.19
CA ASP A 437 25.96 10.17 -30.33
C ASP A 437 26.52 11.47 -30.93
N SER A 438 27.40 11.36 -31.93
CA SER A 438 27.91 12.48 -32.72
C SER A 438 27.23 12.63 -34.08
N GLY A 439 26.13 11.93 -34.30
CA GLY A 439 25.42 11.90 -35.58
C GLY A 439 24.65 13.19 -35.85
N SER A 440 23.98 13.24 -37.00
CA SER A 440 23.23 14.42 -37.46
C SER A 440 21.82 14.06 -37.91
N PRO A 441 20.77 14.49 -37.17
CA PRO A 441 20.84 15.16 -35.87
C PRO A 441 21.36 14.20 -34.80
N SER A 442 21.93 14.75 -33.73
CA SER A 442 22.47 13.95 -32.62
C SER A 442 21.34 13.32 -31.81
N LEU A 443 21.40 12.00 -31.57
CA LEU A 443 20.37 11.23 -30.86
C LEU A 443 20.82 10.80 -29.47
N VAL A 444 19.84 10.53 -28.61
CA VAL A 444 20.05 10.30 -27.19
C VAL A 444 19.26 9.10 -26.70
N SER A 445 19.95 8.20 -26.00
CA SER A 445 19.35 7.09 -25.26
C SER A 445 19.55 7.25 -23.75
N TYR A 446 18.58 6.75 -22.97
CA TYR A 446 18.60 6.87 -21.52
C TYR A 446 18.63 5.53 -20.81
N ARG A 447 19.20 5.55 -19.61
CA ARG A 447 18.95 4.53 -18.58
C ARG A 447 18.73 5.24 -17.24
N ARG A 448 17.89 4.66 -16.39
CA ARG A 448 17.63 5.17 -15.03
C ARG A 448 18.04 4.16 -13.99
N LEU A 449 18.80 4.63 -13.00
CA LEU A 449 19.14 3.92 -11.77
C LEU A 449 18.44 4.60 -10.60
N ILE A 450 17.72 3.83 -9.78
CA ILE A 450 17.14 4.28 -8.52
C ILE A 450 18.01 3.72 -7.39
N LEU A 451 18.65 4.61 -6.64
CA LEU A 451 19.42 4.27 -5.45
C LEU A 451 18.54 4.45 -4.21
N ASN A 452 18.14 3.35 -3.59
CA ASN A 452 17.49 3.37 -2.29
C ASN A 452 18.58 3.43 -1.22
N VAL A 453 18.70 4.58 -0.55
CA VAL A 453 19.76 4.79 0.44
C VAL A 453 19.28 4.36 1.80
N ASP A 454 19.87 3.28 2.32
CA ASP A 454 19.52 2.79 3.64
C ASP A 454 19.97 3.78 4.71
N THR A 455 19.11 3.98 5.71
CA THR A 455 19.56 4.62 6.95
C THR A 455 20.72 3.82 7.51
N ALA A 456 21.80 4.49 7.95
CA ALA A 456 22.92 3.83 8.61
C ALA A 456 22.45 3.17 9.92
N THR A 457 21.84 2.00 9.78
CA THR A 457 21.42 1.02 10.76
C THR A 457 21.03 -0.21 9.99
N SER A 458 21.93 -1.19 10.00
CA SER A 458 21.63 -2.62 10.02
C SER A 458 20.29 -2.97 9.39
N SER A 459 20.30 -3.53 8.18
CA SER A 459 19.20 -4.39 7.75
C SER A 459 18.70 -5.23 8.93
N THR A 460 17.38 -5.43 9.00
CA THR A 460 16.79 -6.31 10.01
C THR A 460 17.65 -7.56 10.12
N PRO A 461 18.23 -7.85 11.30
CA PRO A 461 19.20 -8.93 11.44
C PRO A 461 18.68 -10.21 10.77
N ALA A 462 19.49 -10.86 9.94
CA ALA A 462 19.03 -11.95 9.07
C ALA A 462 18.19 -13.03 9.79
N HIS A 463 18.54 -13.35 11.04
CA HIS A 463 17.78 -14.29 11.87
C HIS A 463 16.35 -13.82 12.20
N ILE A 464 16.14 -12.50 12.40
CA ILE A 464 14.82 -11.88 12.55
C ILE A 464 14.06 -11.97 11.23
N THR A 465 14.68 -11.57 10.11
CA THR A 465 14.05 -11.64 8.78
C THR A 465 13.60 -13.05 8.44
N THR A 466 14.49 -14.05 8.57
CA THR A 466 14.15 -15.45 8.32
C THR A 466 13.04 -15.96 9.24
N ALA A 467 13.01 -15.51 10.50
CA ALA A 467 11.94 -15.89 11.43
C ALA A 467 10.59 -15.27 11.03
N ILE A 468 10.58 -14.00 10.62
CA ILE A 468 9.39 -13.30 10.11
C ILE A 468 8.87 -13.99 8.86
N GLU A 469 9.72 -14.26 7.85
CA GLU A 469 9.35 -14.97 6.61
C GLU A 469 8.73 -16.34 6.91
N ARG A 470 9.30 -17.08 7.87
CA ARG A 470 8.74 -18.36 8.32
C ARG A 470 7.34 -18.18 8.92
N ILE A 471 7.14 -17.16 9.77
CA ILE A 471 5.83 -16.91 10.39
C ILE A 471 4.81 -16.51 9.32
N GLU A 472 5.16 -15.58 8.45
CA GLU A 472 4.30 -15.12 7.35
C GLU A 472 3.89 -16.27 6.44
N SER A 473 4.86 -17.10 6.00
CA SER A 473 4.56 -18.27 5.16
C SER A 473 3.68 -19.32 5.84
N SER A 474 3.57 -19.29 7.18
CA SER A 474 2.69 -20.18 7.95
C SER A 474 1.26 -19.66 8.07
N ILE A 475 1.02 -18.36 7.81
CA ILE A 475 -0.29 -17.73 7.87
C ILE A 475 -0.97 -17.89 6.52
N GLN A 476 -2.10 -18.60 6.51
CA GLN A 476 -2.90 -18.78 5.30
C GLN A 476 -4.11 -17.86 5.34
N ALA A 477 -4.48 -17.30 4.19
CA ALA A 477 -5.71 -16.54 4.05
C ALA A 477 -6.95 -17.41 4.36
N PRO A 478 -8.03 -16.82 4.91
CA PRO A 478 -9.31 -17.50 5.07
C PRO A 478 -9.85 -18.01 3.74
N ARG A 479 -10.42 -19.22 3.74
CA ARG A 479 -11.06 -19.84 2.58
C ARG A 479 -12.56 -19.63 2.65
N ILE A 480 -13.04 -18.58 1.98
CA ILE A 480 -14.46 -18.18 2.01
C ILE A 480 -15.16 -18.65 0.73
N PRO A 481 -16.28 -19.40 0.83
CA PRO A 481 -17.09 -19.78 -0.34
C PRO A 481 -17.66 -18.58 -1.11
N GLU A 482 -17.81 -18.74 -2.43
CA GLU A 482 -18.47 -17.78 -3.31
C GLU A 482 -20.00 -17.83 -3.15
N ASN A 483 -20.49 -17.29 -2.05
CA ASN A 483 -21.90 -17.10 -1.76
C ASN A 483 -22.02 -15.79 -0.98
N THR A 484 -22.96 -14.92 -1.33
CA THR A 484 -23.13 -13.62 -0.67
C THR A 484 -24.58 -13.40 -0.29
N LEU A 485 -24.82 -13.03 0.97
CA LEU A 485 -26.11 -12.53 1.44
C LEU A 485 -25.98 -11.03 1.72
N ASP A 486 -26.85 -10.24 1.09
CA ASP A 486 -27.02 -8.83 1.39
C ASP A 486 -27.99 -8.66 2.56
N LEU A 487 -27.56 -7.97 3.62
CA LEU A 487 -28.37 -7.84 4.83
C LEU A 487 -29.65 -7.00 4.60
N ILE A 488 -29.59 -5.97 3.76
CA ILE A 488 -30.75 -5.10 3.51
C ILE A 488 -31.79 -5.88 2.70
N GLU A 489 -31.37 -6.62 1.67
CA GLU A 489 -32.27 -7.45 0.87
C GLU A 489 -32.91 -8.58 1.71
N LEU A 490 -32.11 -9.23 2.57
CA LEU A 490 -32.59 -10.34 3.39
C LEU A 490 -33.58 -9.87 4.47
N SER A 491 -33.30 -8.74 5.11
CA SER A 491 -34.06 -8.27 6.27
C SER A 491 -35.22 -7.34 5.91
N GLY A 492 -35.16 -6.67 4.75
CA GLY A 492 -36.06 -5.57 4.41
C GLY A 492 -35.84 -4.30 5.26
N LEU A 493 -34.81 -4.27 6.10
CA LEU A 493 -34.44 -3.12 6.95
C LEU A 493 -33.29 -2.34 6.31
N THR A 494 -33.39 -1.02 6.35
CA THR A 494 -32.36 -0.12 5.82
C THR A 494 -31.69 0.63 6.98
N PRO A 495 -30.34 0.64 7.09
CA PRO A 495 -29.65 1.41 8.13
C PRO A 495 -29.81 2.90 7.85
N ASP A 496 -29.78 3.71 8.91
CA ASP A 496 -29.93 5.16 8.84
C ASP A 496 -28.97 5.86 9.80
N TRP A 497 -28.82 7.17 9.66
CA TRP A 497 -27.86 7.95 10.45
C TRP A 497 -28.23 8.09 11.94
N GLN A 498 -29.48 7.78 12.33
CA GLN A 498 -29.94 7.78 13.72
C GLN A 498 -29.81 6.39 14.38
N GLY A 499 -29.63 5.33 13.58
CA GLY A 499 -29.60 3.94 14.05
C GLY A 499 -30.96 3.47 14.57
N THR A 500 -32.06 3.81 13.89
CA THR A 500 -33.42 3.55 14.42
C THR A 500 -33.72 2.05 14.56
N HIS A 501 -33.25 1.23 13.62
CA HIS A 501 -33.52 -0.21 13.58
C HIS A 501 -32.45 -1.01 14.34
N ASP A 502 -32.90 -2.02 15.10
CA ASP A 502 -32.00 -3.04 15.67
C ASP A 502 -31.81 -4.19 14.65
N PHE A 503 -30.56 -4.39 14.23
CA PHE A 503 -30.17 -5.36 13.23
C PHE A 503 -29.68 -6.68 13.82
N ARG A 504 -29.59 -6.84 15.15
CA ARG A 504 -28.97 -8.03 15.76
C ARG A 504 -29.52 -9.32 15.20
N ASN A 505 -30.84 -9.50 15.24
CA ASN A 505 -31.48 -10.75 14.80
C ASN A 505 -31.32 -11.00 13.29
N ALA A 506 -31.32 -9.93 12.48
CA ALA A 506 -31.10 -10.03 11.04
C ALA A 506 -29.66 -10.47 10.72
N ILE A 507 -28.67 -9.87 11.39
CA ILE A 507 -27.26 -10.22 11.25
C ILE A 507 -27.03 -11.66 11.70
N GLN A 508 -27.46 -12.03 12.91
CA GLN A 508 -27.25 -13.38 13.43
C GLN A 508 -27.96 -14.43 12.56
N GLY A 509 -29.20 -14.16 12.13
CA GLY A 509 -29.94 -15.06 11.25
C GLY A 509 -29.25 -15.25 9.89
N ALA A 510 -28.62 -14.20 9.34
CA ALA A 510 -27.85 -14.29 8.10
C ALA A 510 -26.56 -15.11 8.29
N LEU A 511 -25.82 -14.88 9.39
CA LEU A 511 -24.63 -15.66 9.74
C LEU A 511 -24.97 -17.14 9.95
N ASP A 512 -26.07 -17.45 10.65
CA ASP A 512 -26.54 -18.82 10.85
C ASP A 512 -26.97 -19.48 9.53
N THR A 513 -27.51 -18.69 8.60
CA THR A 513 -27.89 -19.16 7.26
C THR A 513 -26.66 -19.51 6.43
N LEU A 514 -25.64 -18.64 6.40
CA LEU A 514 -24.36 -18.92 5.73
C LEU A 514 -23.69 -20.16 6.31
N SER A 515 -23.66 -20.29 7.64
CA SER A 515 -23.12 -21.46 8.34
C SER A 515 -23.78 -22.76 7.87
N LYS A 516 -25.12 -22.79 7.78
CA LYS A 516 -25.87 -23.95 7.25
C LYS A 516 -25.60 -24.21 5.76
N GLN A 517 -25.22 -23.20 4.99
CA GLN A 517 -24.85 -23.29 3.57
C GLN A 517 -23.37 -23.65 3.36
N GLY A 518 -22.59 -23.84 4.43
CA GLY A 518 -21.17 -24.16 4.37
C GLY A 518 -20.23 -22.95 4.36
N GLY A 519 -20.77 -21.74 4.46
CA GLY A 519 -20.03 -20.48 4.50
C GLY A 519 -20.46 -19.48 3.43
N GLY A 520 -19.79 -18.33 3.42
CA GLY A 520 -19.99 -17.26 2.45
C GLY A 520 -19.76 -15.88 3.05
N THR A 521 -20.22 -14.85 2.35
CA THR A 521 -20.09 -13.45 2.71
C THR A 521 -21.43 -12.90 3.18
N LEU A 522 -21.47 -12.30 4.36
CA LEU A 522 -22.54 -11.40 4.78
C LEU A 522 -22.10 -9.97 4.47
N HIS A 523 -22.82 -9.31 3.57
CA HIS A 523 -22.54 -7.92 3.17
C HIS A 523 -23.45 -6.94 3.90
N LEU A 524 -22.84 -6.04 4.67
CA LEU A 524 -23.51 -4.90 5.31
C LEU A 524 -23.22 -3.67 4.45
N ARG A 525 -24.05 -3.51 3.42
CA ARG A 525 -23.87 -2.45 2.43
C ARG A 525 -24.35 -1.09 2.91
N HIS A 526 -23.76 -0.05 2.34
CA HIS A 526 -24.34 1.28 2.44
C HIS A 526 -25.60 1.35 1.53
N PRO A 527 -26.69 2.02 1.94
CA PRO A 527 -27.89 2.11 1.11
C PRO A 527 -27.67 2.93 -0.17
N GLU A 528 -26.75 3.87 -0.14
CA GLU A 528 -26.21 4.53 -1.35
C GLU A 528 -25.09 3.69 -1.97
N GLY A 529 -24.97 3.71 -3.30
CA GLY A 529 -24.01 2.89 -4.04
C GLY A 529 -22.54 3.06 -3.60
N ALA A 530 -21.73 2.02 -3.84
CA ALA A 530 -20.33 1.93 -3.39
C ALA A 530 -19.45 3.15 -3.73
N TRP A 531 -19.76 3.87 -4.81
CA TRP A 531 -18.95 4.96 -5.33
C TRP A 531 -19.54 6.37 -5.14
N THR A 532 -20.64 6.51 -4.40
CA THR A 532 -21.17 7.84 -4.05
C THR A 532 -20.13 8.62 -3.25
N TRP A 533 -19.76 9.82 -3.73
CA TRP A 533 -18.68 10.65 -3.18
C TRP A 533 -18.96 11.20 -1.78
N VAL A 534 -20.20 11.63 -1.52
CA VAL A 534 -20.61 12.16 -0.22
C VAL A 534 -21.57 11.17 0.41
N LYS A 535 -21.04 10.29 1.26
CA LYS A 535 -21.85 9.33 2.03
C LYS A 535 -21.95 9.76 3.49
N PRO A 536 -23.14 10.03 4.02
CA PRO A 536 -23.30 10.15 5.46
C PRO A 536 -22.97 8.81 6.12
N ILE A 537 -22.57 8.84 7.39
CA ILE A 537 -22.44 7.59 8.14
C ILE A 537 -23.83 7.03 8.41
N VAL A 538 -24.07 5.77 8.03
CA VAL A 538 -25.28 5.01 8.39
C VAL A 538 -24.98 3.99 9.48
N ILE A 539 -25.95 3.77 10.36
CA ILE A 539 -25.76 2.98 11.58
C ILE A 539 -26.57 1.69 11.49
N TYR A 540 -25.86 0.58 11.57
CA TYR A 540 -26.38 -0.72 11.97
C TYR A 540 -26.34 -0.79 13.49
N ARG A 541 -27.45 -0.40 14.15
CA ARG A 541 -27.55 -0.55 15.61
C ARG A 541 -27.79 -2.02 15.96
N ILE A 542 -27.08 -2.52 16.96
CA ILE A 542 -27.08 -3.93 17.36
C ILE A 542 -27.27 -3.99 18.87
N LYS A 543 -28.36 -4.62 19.32
CA LYS A 543 -28.64 -4.83 20.73
C LYS A 543 -28.27 -6.26 21.15
N GLY A 544 -27.10 -6.41 21.78
CA GLY A 544 -26.51 -7.70 22.14
C GLY A 544 -25.33 -8.10 21.24
N GLY A 545 -24.79 -9.30 21.45
CA GLY A 545 -23.63 -9.81 20.69
C GLY A 545 -24.00 -10.58 19.41
N ILE A 546 -23.03 -10.66 18.48
CA ILE A 546 -23.11 -11.48 17.27
C ILE A 546 -21.99 -12.54 17.23
N GLU A 547 -22.33 -13.76 16.82
CA GLU A 547 -21.42 -14.89 16.69
C GLU A 547 -21.16 -15.20 15.21
N ILE A 548 -19.89 -15.12 14.80
CA ILE A 548 -19.41 -15.44 13.45
C ILE A 548 -18.98 -16.91 13.40
N HIS A 549 -19.47 -17.63 12.39
CA HIS A 549 -19.19 -19.05 12.19
C HIS A 549 -17.98 -19.28 11.27
N SER A 550 -17.57 -20.54 11.12
CA SER A 550 -16.52 -20.91 10.17
C SER A 550 -16.88 -20.53 8.72
N ASN A 551 -15.87 -20.37 7.87
CA ASN A 551 -15.99 -20.09 6.43
C ASN A 551 -16.79 -18.81 6.12
N THR A 552 -16.76 -17.82 7.01
CA THR A 552 -17.64 -16.66 6.93
C THR A 552 -16.84 -15.36 6.80
N ARG A 553 -17.25 -14.51 5.87
CA ARG A 553 -16.77 -13.14 5.71
C ARG A 553 -17.86 -12.14 6.10
N LEU A 554 -17.55 -11.22 7.00
CA LEU A 554 -18.34 -10.02 7.24
C LEU A 554 -17.75 -8.87 6.42
N LEU A 555 -18.45 -8.44 5.37
CA LEU A 555 -18.01 -7.39 4.46
C LEU A 555 -18.76 -6.08 4.77
N LEU A 556 -18.02 -5.01 5.05
CA LEU A 556 -18.56 -3.73 5.53
C LEU A 556 -18.28 -2.60 4.53
N ASP A 557 -19.32 -1.96 3.99
CA ASP A 557 -19.12 -0.81 3.11
C ASP A 557 -18.53 0.40 3.83
N LYS A 558 -17.84 1.26 3.09
CA LYS A 558 -17.44 2.59 3.57
C LYS A 558 -18.64 3.40 4.06
N SER A 559 -18.40 4.24 5.07
CA SER A 559 -19.40 5.02 5.79
C SER A 559 -20.49 4.19 6.48
N THR A 560 -20.24 2.92 6.79
CA THR A 560 -21.11 2.13 7.69
C THR A 560 -20.56 2.11 9.11
N LYS A 561 -21.47 2.08 10.09
CA LYS A 561 -21.16 1.99 11.52
C LYS A 561 -21.93 0.84 12.15
N LEU A 562 -21.23 -0.10 12.77
CA LEU A 562 -21.81 -1.12 13.63
C LEU A 562 -21.80 -0.57 15.05
N PHE A 563 -22.95 -0.13 15.54
CA PHE A 563 -23.11 0.41 16.88
C PHE A 563 -23.71 -0.63 17.80
N PHE A 564 -22.89 -1.20 18.68
CA PHE A 564 -23.30 -2.15 19.69
C PHE A 564 -23.74 -1.41 20.95
N GLU A 565 -25.02 -1.55 21.30
CA GLU A 565 -25.62 -0.87 22.44
C GLU A 565 -25.22 -1.53 23.76
N CYS A 566 -24.90 -0.73 24.79
CA CYS A 566 -24.70 -1.24 26.15
C CYS A 566 -26.02 -1.78 26.72
N SER A 567 -26.17 -3.10 26.67
CA SER A 567 -27.37 -3.82 27.08
C SER A 567 -26.99 -5.15 27.75
N PRO A 568 -26.42 -5.15 28.97
CA PRO A 568 -25.75 -6.31 29.58
C PRO A 568 -26.52 -7.62 29.50
N GLU A 569 -27.82 -7.56 29.74
CA GLU A 569 -28.74 -8.71 29.69
C GLU A 569 -28.77 -9.39 28.30
N ASP A 570 -28.70 -8.59 27.21
CA ASP A 570 -28.75 -9.06 25.82
C ASP A 570 -27.42 -9.69 25.34
N TYR A 571 -26.35 -9.60 26.15
CA TYR A 571 -25.09 -10.33 25.94
C TYR A 571 -25.06 -11.66 26.72
N THR A 572 -26.21 -12.14 27.17
CA THR A 572 -26.37 -13.45 27.79
C THR A 572 -27.57 -14.19 27.20
N ASP A 573 -27.58 -15.52 27.28
CA ASP A 573 -28.79 -16.31 27.02
C ASP A 573 -29.54 -16.55 28.34
N ASN A 574 -30.49 -15.66 28.66
CA ASN A 574 -31.26 -15.73 29.90
C ASN A 574 -30.37 -15.84 31.15
N GLY A 575 -29.33 -15.00 31.22
CA GLY A 575 -28.35 -14.99 32.31
C GLY A 575 -27.22 -16.01 32.16
N LYS A 576 -27.30 -16.93 31.19
CA LYS A 576 -26.20 -17.85 30.87
C LYS A 576 -25.18 -17.13 29.99
N GLY A 577 -23.96 -17.01 30.52
CA GLY A 577 -22.83 -16.47 29.76
C GLY A 577 -22.27 -17.48 28.76
N VAL A 578 -21.34 -17.00 27.93
CA VAL A 578 -20.56 -17.81 26.99
C VAL A 578 -19.11 -17.93 27.46
N ILE A 579 -18.39 -18.96 27.00
CA ILE A 579 -16.94 -19.06 27.27
C ILE A 579 -16.23 -17.83 26.69
N THR A 580 -15.56 -17.10 27.56
CA THR A 580 -14.75 -15.92 27.26
C THR A 580 -13.53 -15.90 28.19
N ARG A 581 -12.66 -14.91 28.00
CA ARG A 581 -11.52 -14.67 28.89
C ARG A 581 -11.48 -13.22 29.33
N HIS A 582 -11.41 -13.00 30.65
CA HIS A 582 -11.33 -11.68 31.25
C HIS A 582 -10.04 -11.56 32.07
N GLU A 583 -9.19 -10.59 31.72
CA GLU A 583 -7.87 -10.38 32.34
C GLU A 583 -7.07 -11.69 32.57
N GLY A 584 -6.98 -12.52 31.53
CA GLY A 584 -6.21 -13.77 31.55
C GLY A 584 -6.84 -14.93 32.32
N THR A 585 -8.10 -14.84 32.76
CA THR A 585 -8.85 -15.95 33.40
C THR A 585 -10.04 -16.36 32.54
N THR A 586 -10.16 -17.64 32.20
CA THR A 586 -11.28 -18.19 31.41
C THR A 586 -12.49 -18.45 32.30
N LEU A 587 -13.67 -18.02 31.85
CA LEU A 587 -14.95 -18.16 32.57
C LEU A 587 -16.14 -18.17 31.59
N TYR A 588 -17.35 -18.40 32.10
CA TYR A 588 -18.58 -18.04 31.41
C TYR A 588 -18.98 -16.60 31.78
N GLY A 589 -19.05 -15.70 30.80
CA GLY A 589 -19.32 -14.27 30.99
C GLY A 589 -20.21 -13.67 29.90
N HIS A 590 -20.32 -12.34 29.87
CA HIS A 590 -20.97 -11.64 28.77
C HIS A 590 -20.36 -12.05 27.42
N HIS A 591 -21.22 -12.20 26.43
CA HIS A 591 -20.83 -12.33 25.04
C HIS A 591 -19.99 -11.09 24.63
N PRO A 592 -18.80 -11.26 24.02
CA PRO A 592 -18.09 -10.20 23.31
C PRO A 592 -19.00 -9.49 22.31
N LEU A 593 -18.74 -8.24 21.91
CA LEU A 593 -19.65 -7.58 20.95
C LEU A 593 -19.72 -8.36 19.63
N ILE A 594 -18.55 -8.78 19.14
CA ILE A 594 -18.37 -9.71 18.04
C ILE A 594 -17.53 -10.88 18.55
N ARG A 595 -18.03 -12.10 18.43
CA ARG A 595 -17.32 -13.32 18.82
C ARG A 595 -17.20 -14.27 17.64
N ALA A 596 -16.07 -14.95 17.53
CA ALA A 596 -15.98 -16.20 16.81
C ALA A 596 -15.40 -17.24 17.77
N PHE A 597 -16.05 -18.40 17.89
CA PHE A 597 -15.66 -19.46 18.81
C PHE A 597 -15.44 -20.78 18.08
N ASN A 598 -14.23 -21.35 18.20
CA ASN A 598 -13.83 -22.57 17.50
C ASN A 598 -14.10 -22.48 15.98
N ALA A 599 -13.90 -21.29 15.40
CA ALA A 599 -14.17 -21.03 13.99
C ALA A 599 -12.90 -21.14 13.16
N THR A 600 -13.03 -21.65 11.94
CA THR A 600 -11.95 -21.67 10.96
C THR A 600 -12.36 -20.87 9.72
N ASP A 601 -11.43 -20.16 9.08
CA ASP A 601 -11.70 -19.34 7.89
C ASP A 601 -12.70 -18.20 8.17
N VAL A 602 -12.27 -17.21 8.95
CA VAL A 602 -13.08 -16.03 9.31
C VAL A 602 -12.45 -14.77 8.72
N ALA A 603 -13.26 -13.94 8.08
CA ALA A 603 -12.83 -12.64 7.57
C ALA A 603 -13.76 -11.50 8.03
N ILE A 604 -13.20 -10.36 8.42
CA ILE A 604 -13.94 -9.12 8.71
C ILE A 604 -13.25 -7.99 7.95
N GLU A 605 -13.87 -7.48 6.89
CA GLU A 605 -13.17 -6.66 5.91
C GLU A 605 -13.99 -5.44 5.50
N ALA A 606 -13.29 -4.33 5.24
CA ALA A 606 -13.86 -3.19 4.53
C ALA A 606 -14.02 -3.51 3.04
N ALA A 607 -15.19 -3.22 2.49
CA ALA A 607 -15.39 -3.22 1.04
C ALA A 607 -14.63 -2.07 0.37
N ALA A 608 -14.28 -2.27 -0.90
CA ALA A 608 -13.84 -1.19 -1.77
C ALA A 608 -14.96 -0.15 -1.94
N GLY A 609 -14.60 1.12 -2.10
CA GLY A 609 -15.57 2.20 -2.26
C GLY A 609 -15.09 3.55 -1.73
N HIS A 610 -15.92 4.57 -1.95
CA HIS A 610 -15.75 5.89 -1.35
C HIS A 610 -16.49 6.01 -0.02
N GLY A 611 -15.94 6.84 0.88
CA GLY A 611 -16.53 7.16 2.18
C GLY A 611 -15.55 6.95 3.33
N ALA A 612 -16.04 7.17 4.55
CA ALA A 612 -15.25 6.93 5.76
C ALA A 612 -14.93 5.43 5.92
N MET A 613 -13.84 5.11 6.61
CA MET A 613 -13.55 3.73 7.02
C MET A 613 -14.73 3.16 7.82
N PRO A 614 -15.19 1.91 7.56
CA PRO A 614 -16.27 1.32 8.35
C PRO A 614 -15.85 1.24 9.82
N GLU A 615 -16.79 1.54 10.71
CA GLU A 615 -16.54 1.68 12.14
C GLU A 615 -17.31 0.63 12.96
N VAL A 616 -16.62 -0.04 13.87
CA VAL A 616 -17.22 -0.86 14.94
C VAL A 616 -17.09 -0.10 16.25
N THR A 617 -18.21 0.13 16.93
CA THR A 617 -18.24 0.91 18.17
C THR A 617 -19.14 0.26 19.22
N GLY A 618 -18.78 0.38 20.50
CA GLY A 618 -19.28 -0.50 21.56
C GLY A 618 -19.98 0.17 22.74
N ASP A 619 -20.29 1.47 22.65
CA ASP A 619 -20.92 2.25 23.73
C ASP A 619 -20.19 2.09 25.08
N GLY A 620 -18.85 2.06 25.05
CA GLY A 620 -18.03 1.67 26.18
C GLY A 620 -18.16 2.60 27.39
N GLN A 621 -18.49 3.88 27.18
CA GLN A 621 -18.84 4.80 28.26
C GLN A 621 -20.10 4.39 29.01
N ALA A 622 -21.12 3.86 28.33
CA ALA A 622 -22.30 3.32 29.01
C ALA A 622 -21.98 2.06 29.80
N TRP A 623 -21.12 1.18 29.25
CA TRP A 623 -20.62 0.01 29.98
C TRP A 623 -19.85 0.37 31.25
N LEU A 624 -19.04 1.43 31.20
CA LEU A 624 -18.34 1.95 32.38
C LEU A 624 -19.32 2.48 33.44
N ARG A 625 -20.32 3.27 33.03
CA ARG A 625 -21.37 3.76 33.94
C ARG A 625 -22.12 2.59 34.59
N TRP A 626 -22.57 1.64 33.78
CA TRP A 626 -23.24 0.44 34.26
C TRP A 626 -22.41 -0.32 35.30
N GLN A 627 -21.13 -0.62 35.01
CA GLN A 627 -20.27 -1.33 35.94
C GLN A 627 -20.10 -0.59 37.28
N ASN A 628 -20.02 0.75 37.25
CA ASN A 628 -19.90 1.58 38.45
C ASN A 628 -21.18 1.59 39.28
N GLU A 629 -22.35 1.64 38.64
CA GLU A 629 -23.66 1.72 39.29
C GLU A 629 -24.01 0.44 40.06
N ILE A 630 -23.71 -0.73 39.50
CA ILE A 630 -23.99 -2.02 40.14
C ILE A 630 -22.98 -2.40 41.24
N GLY A 631 -21.87 -1.67 41.36
CA GLY A 631 -20.93 -1.83 42.48
C GLY A 631 -20.16 -3.16 42.51
N MET A 632 -19.81 -3.74 41.36
CA MET A 632 -19.23 -5.09 41.24
C MET A 632 -17.89 -5.35 41.98
N GLY A 633 -17.24 -4.35 42.57
CA GLY A 633 -15.87 -4.47 43.11
C GLY A 633 -14.84 -4.84 42.04
N GLY A 634 -13.65 -5.27 42.45
CA GLY A 634 -12.58 -5.72 41.54
C GLY A 634 -12.74 -7.18 41.10
N PRO A 635 -11.90 -7.65 40.14
CA PRO A 635 -11.99 -8.99 39.56
C PRO A 635 -11.47 -10.11 40.49
N GLU A 636 -11.29 -9.85 41.80
CA GLU A 636 -10.67 -10.79 42.75
C GLU A 636 -11.40 -12.14 42.79
N HIS A 637 -12.72 -12.16 42.77
CA HIS A 637 -13.49 -13.41 42.79
C HIS A 637 -13.22 -14.32 41.56
N ILE A 638 -13.01 -13.73 40.37
CA ILE A 638 -12.62 -14.46 39.16
C ILE A 638 -11.18 -15.00 39.33
N ARG A 639 -10.28 -14.15 39.81
CA ARG A 639 -8.87 -14.51 40.06
C ARG A 639 -8.76 -15.64 41.10
N ASP A 640 -9.56 -15.58 42.16
CA ASP A 640 -9.60 -16.59 43.22
C ASP A 640 -10.08 -17.94 42.69
N ALA A 641 -11.13 -17.96 41.85
CA ALA A 641 -11.58 -19.19 41.18
C ALA A 641 -10.49 -19.76 40.25
N GLY A 642 -9.79 -18.89 39.50
CA GLY A 642 -8.63 -19.26 38.70
C GLY A 642 -7.53 -19.92 39.52
N ASN A 643 -7.16 -19.31 40.64
CA ASN A 643 -6.11 -19.77 41.54
C ASN A 643 -6.48 -21.02 42.35
N ALA A 644 -7.76 -21.16 42.73
CA ALA A 644 -8.28 -22.39 43.34
C ALA A 644 -8.26 -23.59 42.37
N GLY A 645 -8.11 -23.34 41.07
CA GLY A 645 -8.15 -24.38 40.04
C GLY A 645 -9.56 -24.90 39.80
N THR A 646 -10.59 -24.10 40.11
CA THR A 646 -12.00 -24.43 39.87
C THR A 646 -12.19 -24.80 38.39
N PRO A 647 -12.83 -25.93 38.05
CA PRO A 647 -13.09 -26.32 36.67
C PRO A 647 -13.91 -25.27 35.91
N LEU A 648 -13.69 -25.11 34.60
CA LEU A 648 -14.37 -24.07 33.80
C LEU A 648 -15.90 -24.20 33.86
N ILE A 649 -16.43 -25.43 33.90
CA ILE A 649 -17.87 -25.70 33.96
C ILE A 649 -18.54 -25.09 35.20
N GLU A 650 -17.79 -24.88 36.28
CA GLU A 650 -18.24 -24.28 37.54
C GLU A 650 -18.02 -22.76 37.59
N ARG A 651 -17.29 -22.17 36.65
CA ARG A 651 -17.02 -20.72 36.58
C ARG A 651 -18.15 -19.97 35.89
N LYS A 652 -19.37 -20.26 36.32
CA LYS A 652 -20.62 -19.63 35.91
C LYS A 652 -21.13 -18.78 37.05
N SER A 653 -21.72 -17.62 36.74
CA SER A 653 -22.36 -16.83 37.78
C SER A 653 -23.79 -17.26 38.02
N PRO A 654 -24.23 -17.42 39.28
CA PRO A 654 -25.66 -17.42 39.63
C PRO A 654 -26.28 -16.02 39.64
N HIS A 655 -25.48 -14.95 39.56
CA HIS A 655 -25.86 -13.53 39.58
C HIS A 655 -25.25 -12.79 38.37
N PRO A 656 -25.67 -13.10 37.13
CA PRO A 656 -25.11 -12.51 35.92
C PRO A 656 -25.15 -10.97 35.92
N GLU A 657 -26.18 -10.37 36.51
CA GLU A 657 -26.39 -8.93 36.63
C GLU A 657 -25.28 -8.19 37.42
N ASN A 658 -24.59 -8.89 38.33
CA ASN A 658 -23.59 -8.30 39.22
C ASN A 658 -22.23 -9.01 39.21
N TRP A 659 -22.06 -10.04 38.37
CA TRP A 659 -20.83 -10.85 38.29
C TRP A 659 -20.15 -10.80 36.92
N TYR A 660 -20.90 -10.68 35.83
CA TYR A 660 -20.29 -10.62 34.51
C TYR A 660 -19.64 -9.26 34.29
N ARG A 661 -18.40 -9.25 33.80
CA ARG A 661 -17.62 -8.02 33.59
C ARG A 661 -17.88 -7.44 32.20
N ARG A 662 -17.36 -6.24 31.95
CA ARG A 662 -17.40 -5.61 30.63
C ARG A 662 -16.84 -6.59 29.57
N PRO A 663 -17.54 -6.79 28.44
CA PRO A 663 -17.09 -7.71 27.40
C PRO A 663 -15.96 -7.10 26.55
N ALA A 664 -15.14 -7.95 25.93
CA ALA A 664 -14.27 -7.51 24.84
C ALA A 664 -15.11 -7.08 23.63
N MET A 665 -14.57 -6.20 22.78
CA MET A 665 -15.26 -5.79 21.55
C MET A 665 -15.22 -6.88 20.49
N LEU A 666 -14.04 -7.29 20.04
CA LEU A 666 -13.84 -8.42 19.14
C LEU A 666 -13.05 -9.51 19.85
N GLN A 667 -13.61 -10.71 20.00
CA GLN A 667 -12.90 -11.86 20.57
C GLN A 667 -12.89 -13.05 19.60
N LEU A 668 -11.70 -13.52 19.28
CA LEU A 668 -11.46 -14.69 18.42
C LEU A 668 -10.96 -15.82 19.31
N PHE A 669 -11.87 -16.67 19.78
CA PHE A 669 -11.56 -17.70 20.76
C PHE A 669 -11.39 -19.06 20.07
N LEU A 670 -10.20 -19.64 20.16
CA LEU A 670 -9.86 -20.93 19.54
C LEU A 670 -10.06 -20.94 18.02
N CYS A 671 -9.80 -19.81 17.35
CA CYS A 671 -10.02 -19.66 15.91
C CYS A 671 -8.78 -19.99 15.08
N LYS A 672 -8.97 -20.27 13.79
CA LYS A 672 -7.88 -20.56 12.85
C LYS A 672 -8.08 -19.91 11.47
N ARG A 673 -7.02 -19.35 10.88
CA ARG A 673 -7.07 -18.62 9.59
C ARG A 673 -8.08 -17.48 9.68
N VAL A 674 -7.70 -16.43 10.38
CA VAL A 674 -8.52 -15.24 10.58
C VAL A 674 -7.87 -14.04 9.91
N PHE A 675 -8.68 -13.24 9.22
CA PHE A 675 -8.25 -11.99 8.61
C PHE A 675 -9.18 -10.84 9.01
N VAL A 676 -8.62 -9.73 9.49
CA VAL A 676 -9.37 -8.51 9.79
C VAL A 676 -8.67 -7.34 9.13
N ASP A 677 -9.36 -6.63 8.24
CA ASP A 677 -8.75 -5.62 7.38
C ASP A 677 -9.60 -4.36 7.21
N GLY A 678 -8.97 -3.20 7.35
CA GLY A 678 -9.58 -1.92 6.98
C GLY A 678 -10.71 -1.45 7.91
N ILE A 679 -10.77 -1.92 9.16
CA ILE A 679 -11.82 -1.57 10.13
C ILE A 679 -11.35 -0.54 11.16
N LYS A 680 -12.18 0.48 11.44
CA LYS A 680 -12.01 1.38 12.58
C LYS A 680 -12.71 0.81 13.81
N PHE A 681 -12.04 0.78 14.96
CA PHE A 681 -12.61 0.41 16.25
C PHE A 681 -12.64 1.61 17.20
N SER A 682 -13.78 1.89 17.83
CA SER A 682 -13.91 3.04 18.74
C SER A 682 -14.83 2.79 19.93
N ASP A 683 -14.61 3.53 21.03
CA ASP A 683 -15.47 3.51 22.23
C ASP A 683 -15.79 2.07 22.73
N ALA A 684 -14.75 1.25 22.93
CA ALA A 684 -14.93 -0.14 23.31
C ALA A 684 -15.28 -0.31 24.80
N PRO A 685 -16.04 -1.36 25.18
CA PRO A 685 -16.36 -1.62 26.58
C PRO A 685 -15.13 -1.97 27.43
N PHE A 686 -14.20 -2.74 26.88
CA PHE A 686 -12.98 -3.24 27.53
C PHE A 686 -11.88 -3.41 26.47
N TRP A 687 -11.14 -4.52 26.45
CA TRP A 687 -10.18 -4.86 25.40
C TRP A 687 -10.83 -4.86 24.01
N VAL A 688 -10.14 -4.26 23.04
CA VAL A 688 -10.74 -3.97 21.73
C VAL A 688 -10.66 -5.20 20.83
N VAL A 689 -9.45 -5.71 20.53
CA VAL A 689 -9.25 -6.90 19.69
C VAL A 689 -8.51 -7.98 20.48
N HIS A 690 -9.15 -9.12 20.71
CA HIS A 690 -8.68 -10.16 21.63
C HIS A 690 -8.66 -11.55 20.99
N PRO A 691 -7.62 -11.92 20.23
CA PRO A 691 -7.39 -13.31 19.85
C PRO A 691 -6.93 -14.14 21.07
N VAL A 692 -7.67 -15.22 21.36
CA VAL A 692 -7.44 -16.12 22.49
C VAL A 692 -7.30 -17.55 21.97
N PHE A 693 -6.19 -18.24 22.26
CA PHE A 693 -5.97 -19.62 21.78
C PHE A 693 -6.09 -19.80 20.26
N SER A 694 -5.84 -18.73 19.50
CA SER A 694 -6.06 -18.68 18.06
C SER A 694 -4.75 -18.86 17.26
N GLU A 695 -4.89 -19.36 16.03
CA GLU A 695 -3.75 -19.71 15.17
C GLU A 695 -3.90 -19.11 13.77
N GLN A 696 -2.81 -18.58 13.19
CA GLN A 696 -2.82 -17.99 11.84
C GLN A 696 -3.79 -16.81 11.74
N VAL A 697 -3.46 -15.73 12.45
CA VAL A 697 -4.29 -14.53 12.54
C VAL A 697 -3.56 -13.36 11.89
N HIS A 698 -4.25 -12.62 11.03
CA HIS A 698 -3.71 -11.46 10.36
C HIS A 698 -4.62 -10.24 10.58
N PHE A 699 -4.07 -9.21 11.23
CA PHE A 699 -4.68 -7.91 11.42
C PHE A 699 -3.96 -6.89 10.54
N ARG A 700 -4.70 -6.26 9.62
CA ARG A 700 -4.14 -5.31 8.66
C ARG A 700 -4.95 -4.03 8.58
N GLY A 701 -4.28 -2.89 8.40
CA GLY A 701 -4.98 -1.66 8.01
C GLY A 701 -6.02 -1.18 9.03
N LEU A 702 -5.86 -1.50 10.32
CA LEU A 702 -6.83 -1.16 11.36
C LEU A 702 -6.59 0.25 11.90
N LEU A 703 -7.66 0.89 12.37
CA LEU A 703 -7.60 2.19 13.03
C LEU A 703 -8.29 2.12 14.40
N PHE A 704 -7.60 2.54 15.45
CA PHE A 704 -8.18 2.57 16.80
C PHE A 704 -8.52 4.00 17.21
N ASP A 705 -9.61 4.15 17.97
CA ASP A 705 -10.05 5.39 18.63
C ASP A 705 -10.83 5.03 19.91
N ALA A 706 -10.16 4.35 20.83
CA ALA A 706 -10.79 3.68 21.97
C ALA A 706 -10.17 4.16 23.30
N GLN A 707 -10.80 5.16 23.93
CA GLN A 707 -10.21 5.92 25.04
C GLN A 707 -10.76 5.58 26.44
N ASN A 708 -11.54 4.49 26.56
CA ASN A 708 -12.09 4.06 27.83
C ASN A 708 -11.06 3.30 28.68
N VAL A 709 -11.31 3.18 29.98
CA VAL A 709 -10.44 2.43 30.90
C VAL A 709 -10.31 0.98 30.42
N ASN A 710 -9.07 0.48 30.34
CA ASN A 710 -8.73 -0.84 29.80
C ASN A 710 -9.11 -1.02 28.32
N ASN A 711 -9.08 0.04 27.52
CA ASN A 711 -9.06 -0.10 26.06
C ASN A 711 -7.62 -0.35 25.61
N ASP A 712 -7.21 -1.61 25.74
CA ASP A 712 -6.04 -2.17 25.07
C ASP A 712 -6.39 -2.33 23.57
N GLY A 713 -5.41 -2.16 22.68
CA GLY A 713 -5.61 -2.25 21.22
C GLY A 713 -5.78 -3.71 20.77
N ILE A 714 -4.66 -4.42 20.63
CA ILE A 714 -4.64 -5.85 20.29
C ILE A 714 -3.99 -6.66 21.42
N ASP A 715 -4.79 -7.51 22.05
CA ASP A 715 -4.41 -8.43 23.11
C ASP A 715 -4.15 -9.83 22.55
N VAL A 716 -2.89 -10.15 22.22
CA VAL A 716 -2.53 -11.49 21.75
C VAL A 716 -2.40 -12.42 22.95
N ASP A 717 -3.46 -13.19 23.22
CA ASP A 717 -3.56 -14.05 24.40
C ASP A 717 -3.47 -15.54 24.04
N SER A 718 -2.42 -16.20 24.52
CA SER A 718 -2.16 -17.63 24.29
C SER A 718 -2.33 -18.03 22.81
N SER A 719 -1.85 -17.23 21.86
CA SER A 719 -2.11 -17.39 20.42
C SER A 719 -0.81 -17.47 19.61
N ARG A 720 -0.86 -18.02 18.38
CA ARG A 720 0.35 -18.22 17.57
C ARG A 720 0.22 -17.98 16.07
N ASN A 721 1.35 -17.65 15.45
CA ASN A 721 1.43 -17.23 14.05
C ASN A 721 0.49 -16.05 13.79
N VAL A 722 0.81 -14.93 14.44
CA VAL A 722 0.00 -13.70 14.39
C VAL A 722 0.80 -12.62 13.67
N LEU A 723 0.20 -12.00 12.66
CA LEU A 723 0.74 -10.86 11.94
C LEU A 723 -0.13 -9.63 12.21
N ILE A 724 0.49 -8.56 12.69
CA ILE A 724 -0.10 -7.24 12.90
C ILE A 724 0.67 -6.25 12.02
N GLU A 725 0.01 -5.68 11.02
CA GLU A 725 0.68 -4.74 10.12
C GLU A 725 -0.17 -3.58 9.62
N ASN A 726 0.47 -2.44 9.37
CA ASN A 726 -0.18 -1.23 8.85
C ASN A 726 -1.34 -0.74 9.76
N VAL A 727 -1.17 -0.83 11.09
CA VAL A 727 -2.19 -0.45 12.08
C VAL A 727 -1.87 0.90 12.71
N VAL A 728 -2.89 1.74 12.86
CA VAL A 728 -2.80 3.02 13.57
C VAL A 728 -3.52 2.90 14.91
N PHE A 729 -2.75 2.96 15.99
CA PHE A 729 -3.27 2.91 17.35
C PHE A 729 -3.58 4.31 17.87
N ASN A 730 -4.68 4.42 18.61
CA ASN A 730 -5.02 5.57 19.45
C ASN A 730 -6.01 5.06 20.50
N ASN A 731 -5.48 4.31 21.46
CA ASN A 731 -6.26 3.71 22.54
C ASN A 731 -5.73 4.16 23.91
N HIS A 732 -6.58 4.02 24.94
CA HIS A 732 -6.25 4.47 26.28
C HIS A 732 -5.08 3.69 26.87
N ASP A 733 -5.06 2.37 26.71
CA ASP A 733 -4.12 1.47 27.36
C ASP A 733 -3.05 0.90 26.42
N ASP A 734 -2.59 -0.33 26.63
CA ASP A 734 -1.56 -0.99 25.82
C ASP A 734 -1.97 -1.03 24.32
N ASN A 735 -1.10 -0.65 23.38
CA ASN A 735 -1.41 -0.71 21.96
C ASN A 735 -1.38 -2.17 21.45
N VAL A 736 -0.22 -2.83 21.57
CA VAL A 736 -0.10 -4.27 21.38
C VAL A 736 0.40 -4.90 22.68
N VAL A 737 -0.34 -5.86 23.19
CA VAL A 737 0.02 -6.56 24.43
C VAL A 737 -0.01 -8.07 24.26
N LEU A 738 1.07 -8.70 24.73
CA LEU A 738 1.29 -10.14 24.64
C LEU A 738 0.95 -10.77 25.99
N LYS A 739 -0.05 -11.64 26.00
CA LYS A 739 -0.58 -12.32 27.18
C LYS A 739 -0.63 -13.83 26.97
N SER A 740 -0.70 -14.60 28.03
CA SER A 740 -0.84 -16.06 27.99
C SER A 740 -1.50 -16.57 29.28
N GLY A 741 -2.57 -15.90 29.68
CA GLY A 741 -3.29 -16.23 30.91
C GLY A 741 -2.62 -15.80 32.21
N ARG A 742 -3.38 -15.90 33.30
CA ARG A 742 -3.02 -15.39 34.61
C ARG A 742 -2.83 -16.52 35.63
N ASP A 743 -1.80 -16.37 36.44
CA ASP A 743 -1.47 -17.16 37.62
C ASP A 743 -1.55 -18.67 37.39
N ARG A 744 -2.24 -19.42 38.27
CA ARG A 744 -2.32 -20.88 38.20
C ARG A 744 -2.95 -21.35 36.89
N GLU A 745 -3.99 -20.67 36.40
CA GLU A 745 -4.61 -21.02 35.12
C GLU A 745 -3.62 -20.90 33.98
N GLY A 746 -2.89 -19.80 33.88
CA GLY A 746 -1.89 -19.65 32.81
C GLY A 746 -0.80 -20.72 32.88
N ARG A 747 -0.35 -21.08 34.10
CA ARG A 747 0.68 -22.12 34.30
C ARG A 747 0.22 -23.54 34.01
N GLU A 748 -1.00 -23.89 34.43
CA GLU A 748 -1.49 -25.28 34.44
C GLU A 748 -2.56 -25.55 33.37
N GLY A 749 -3.09 -24.52 32.72
CA GLY A 749 -4.33 -24.56 31.95
C GLY A 749 -5.58 -24.64 32.85
N VAL A 750 -6.77 -24.37 32.30
CA VAL A 750 -8.06 -24.58 32.99
C VAL A 750 -8.61 -25.96 32.63
N ASP A 751 -9.20 -26.66 33.61
CA ASP A 751 -9.94 -27.91 33.36
C ASP A 751 -11.23 -27.62 32.58
N ILE A 752 -11.36 -28.21 31.39
CA ILE A 752 -12.48 -27.97 30.49
C ILE A 752 -13.51 -29.11 30.50
N ARG A 753 -13.29 -30.18 31.26
CA ARG A 753 -14.16 -31.36 31.22
C ARG A 753 -15.62 -31.02 31.50
N GLY A 754 -16.52 -31.53 30.67
CA GLY A 754 -17.95 -31.26 30.74
C GLY A 754 -18.40 -29.89 30.19
N THR A 755 -17.51 -29.09 29.59
CA THR A 755 -17.85 -27.87 28.84
C THR A 755 -18.02 -28.16 27.35
N GLU A 756 -18.49 -27.17 26.58
CA GLU A 756 -18.54 -27.26 25.11
C GLU A 756 -17.16 -27.43 24.46
N LEU A 757 -16.06 -27.14 25.17
CA LEU A 757 -14.69 -27.40 24.71
C LEU A 757 -14.26 -28.86 24.87
N ASP A 758 -14.96 -29.64 25.70
CA ASP A 758 -14.72 -31.09 25.92
C ASP A 758 -15.44 -31.93 24.87
N SER A 759 -15.36 -31.48 23.61
CA SER A 759 -15.95 -32.16 22.45
C SER A 759 -14.85 -32.87 21.65
N PRO A 760 -15.08 -34.12 21.19
CA PRO A 760 -14.14 -34.81 20.32
C PRO A 760 -13.96 -34.15 18.95
N GLU A 761 -14.86 -33.24 18.57
CA GLU A 761 -14.79 -32.48 17.31
C GLU A 761 -13.85 -31.26 17.41
N ILE A 762 -13.49 -30.85 18.63
CA ILE A 762 -12.59 -29.72 18.88
C ILE A 762 -11.16 -30.23 19.01
N SER A 763 -10.32 -29.88 18.05
CA SER A 763 -8.90 -30.21 18.05
C SER A 763 -8.08 -28.92 18.03
N SER A 764 -7.46 -28.58 19.15
CA SER A 764 -6.55 -27.45 19.28
C SER A 764 -5.26 -27.86 19.98
N SER A 765 -4.14 -27.27 19.56
CA SER A 765 -2.84 -27.50 20.20
C SER A 765 -2.76 -26.94 21.64
N TYR A 766 -3.73 -26.09 22.01
CA TYR A 766 -3.90 -25.52 23.34
C TYR A 766 -4.73 -26.40 24.29
N ILE A 767 -5.34 -27.48 23.80
CA ILE A 767 -6.08 -28.44 24.64
C ILE A 767 -5.22 -29.69 24.82
N LYS A 768 -4.79 -29.95 26.05
CA LYS A 768 -3.98 -31.13 26.41
C LYS A 768 -4.52 -31.78 27.68
N ASN A 769 -4.80 -33.08 27.62
CA ASN A 769 -5.29 -33.87 28.75
C ASN A 769 -6.51 -33.26 29.48
N GLY A 770 -7.49 -32.74 28.71
CA GLY A 770 -8.69 -32.11 29.26
C GLY A 770 -8.45 -30.73 29.88
N ARG A 771 -7.33 -30.08 29.56
CA ARG A 771 -7.02 -28.72 30.03
C ARG A 771 -6.71 -27.78 28.87
N LEU A 772 -7.20 -26.54 28.96
CA LEU A 772 -6.97 -25.46 28.00
C LEU A 772 -5.91 -24.50 28.54
N GLY A 773 -4.79 -24.35 27.84
CA GLY A 773 -3.72 -23.42 28.21
C GLY A 773 -2.52 -23.51 27.26
N GLY A 774 -1.67 -22.48 27.27
CA GLY A 774 -0.43 -22.48 26.50
C GLY A 774 0.12 -21.07 26.23
N PRO A 775 1.23 -20.99 25.48
CA PRO A 775 1.96 -19.75 25.27
C PRO A 775 1.36 -18.86 24.19
N THR A 776 1.70 -17.58 24.25
CA THR A 776 1.72 -16.72 23.07
C THR A 776 3.07 -16.85 22.39
N GLU A 777 3.08 -17.21 21.10
CA GLU A 777 4.33 -17.39 20.38
C GLU A 777 4.24 -17.11 18.89
N ASP A 778 5.36 -16.76 18.25
CA ASP A 778 5.41 -16.49 16.81
C ASP A 778 4.49 -15.31 16.40
N VAL A 779 4.78 -14.13 16.94
CA VAL A 779 4.04 -12.88 16.68
C VAL A 779 4.93 -11.86 15.97
N VAL A 780 4.42 -11.26 14.89
CA VAL A 780 5.07 -10.18 14.14
C VAL A 780 4.24 -8.90 14.22
N VAL A 781 4.89 -7.79 14.54
CA VAL A 781 4.30 -6.45 14.58
C VAL A 781 5.15 -5.52 13.72
N ARG A 782 4.59 -4.94 12.66
CA ARG A 782 5.34 -4.05 11.75
C ARG A 782 4.53 -2.96 11.08
N ARG A 783 5.19 -1.87 10.72
CA ARG A 783 4.61 -0.70 10.05
C ARG A 783 3.39 -0.16 10.79
N CYS A 784 3.43 -0.21 12.12
CA CYS A 784 2.39 0.35 12.97
C CYS A 784 2.75 1.76 13.43
N VAL A 785 1.72 2.55 13.70
CA VAL A 785 1.84 3.87 14.34
C VAL A 785 1.21 3.81 15.72
N PHE A 786 2.03 4.02 16.75
CA PHE A 786 1.63 3.92 18.16
C PHE A 786 1.20 5.27 18.76
N LYS A 787 0.31 5.21 19.76
CA LYS A 787 -0.18 6.35 20.55
C LYS A 787 -0.89 5.86 21.81
N GLY A 788 -0.69 6.53 22.96
CA GLY A 788 -1.42 6.22 24.20
C GLY A 788 -0.51 5.71 25.31
N HIS A 789 -0.80 4.55 25.93
CA HIS A 789 0.07 4.02 26.98
C HIS A 789 1.34 3.37 26.42
N TYR A 790 1.31 2.09 26.08
CA TYR A 790 2.54 1.37 25.75
C TYR A 790 2.50 0.91 24.30
N ALA A 791 3.54 1.24 23.54
CA ALA A 791 3.64 0.79 22.15
C ALA A 791 3.64 -0.76 22.11
N ILE A 792 4.57 -1.38 22.84
CA ILE A 792 4.64 -2.83 23.02
C ILE A 792 4.68 -3.18 24.50
N ALA A 793 3.77 -4.07 24.92
CA ALA A 793 3.76 -4.64 26.25
C ALA A 793 3.78 -6.18 26.23
N ALA A 794 4.38 -6.78 27.26
CA ALA A 794 4.23 -8.20 27.56
C ALA A 794 3.81 -8.37 29.02
N GLY A 795 2.66 -9.03 29.24
CA GLY A 795 2.03 -9.21 30.55
C GLY A 795 0.93 -8.19 30.90
N SER A 796 0.46 -8.11 32.14
CA SER A 796 1.00 -8.85 33.29
C SER A 796 0.63 -10.33 33.28
N GLU A 797 -0.38 -10.70 32.50
CA GLU A 797 -0.92 -12.05 32.36
C GLU A 797 -0.05 -12.87 31.41
N MET A 798 1.15 -13.25 31.81
CA MET A 798 2.12 -14.00 30.98
C MET A 798 2.47 -15.39 31.55
N SER A 799 1.57 -15.95 32.37
CA SER A 799 1.82 -17.17 33.14
C SER A 799 1.97 -18.43 32.29
N GLY A 800 1.45 -18.44 31.06
CA GLY A 800 1.58 -19.52 30.09
C GLY A 800 2.78 -19.39 29.15
N ASP A 801 3.68 -18.44 29.41
CA ASP A 801 4.84 -18.03 28.61
C ASP A 801 4.52 -17.16 27.39
N VAL A 802 5.48 -16.30 27.01
CA VAL A 802 5.46 -15.44 25.82
C VAL A 802 6.82 -15.55 25.14
N ARG A 803 6.86 -15.92 23.85
CA ARG A 803 8.14 -16.08 23.15
C ARG A 803 8.13 -15.93 21.64
N ARG A 804 9.29 -15.69 21.03
CA ARG A 804 9.46 -15.52 19.56
C ARG A 804 8.57 -14.40 19.04
N ILE A 805 8.85 -13.20 19.52
CA ILE A 805 8.11 -11.99 19.23
C ILE A 805 9.02 -11.06 18.43
N TYR A 806 8.54 -10.58 17.30
CA TYR A 806 9.31 -9.75 16.37
C TYR A 806 8.56 -8.45 16.11
N VAL A 807 9.06 -7.37 16.69
CA VAL A 807 8.55 -6.01 16.48
C VAL A 807 9.56 -5.27 15.62
N VAL A 808 9.20 -4.95 14.38
CA VAL A 808 10.11 -4.37 13.39
C VAL A 808 9.47 -3.21 12.66
N ASP A 809 10.21 -2.13 12.41
CA ASP A 809 9.78 -1.02 11.54
C ASP A 809 8.48 -0.36 12.02
N ASN A 810 8.51 0.31 13.17
CA ASN A 810 7.33 0.98 13.74
C ASN A 810 7.64 2.40 14.22
N ASP A 811 6.63 3.25 14.21
CA ASP A 811 6.74 4.66 14.56
C ASP A 811 5.73 5.08 15.65
N SER A 812 6.00 6.22 16.29
CA SER A 812 5.08 6.93 17.17
C SER A 812 5.21 8.42 16.92
N VAL A 813 4.22 9.00 16.25
CA VAL A 813 4.15 10.44 15.91
C VAL A 813 3.47 11.28 16.98
N GLN A 814 3.10 10.66 18.11
CA GLN A 814 2.52 11.32 19.29
C GLN A 814 3.06 10.66 20.56
N SER A 815 2.69 11.22 21.72
CA SER A 815 3.16 10.74 23.02
C SER A 815 2.66 9.32 23.33
N ILE A 816 3.59 8.46 23.74
CA ILE A 816 3.32 7.17 24.38
C ILE A 816 3.87 7.20 25.81
N LYS A 817 3.26 6.51 26.78
CA LYS A 817 3.83 6.38 28.13
C LYS A 817 5.14 5.59 28.14
N MET A 818 5.23 4.45 27.46
CA MET A 818 6.46 3.64 27.37
C MET A 818 6.60 3.01 25.99
N ALA A 819 7.83 2.87 25.49
CA ALA A 819 8.06 2.22 24.21
C ALA A 819 8.02 0.68 24.34
N VAL A 820 8.74 0.13 25.33
CA VAL A 820 8.73 -1.31 25.61
C VAL A 820 8.53 -1.55 27.10
N PHE A 821 7.48 -2.28 27.46
CA PHE A 821 7.19 -2.63 28.86
C PHE A 821 6.90 -4.12 29.06
N VAL A 822 7.81 -4.80 29.76
CA VAL A 822 7.59 -6.19 30.21
C VAL A 822 7.23 -6.18 31.69
N LYS A 823 6.04 -6.69 32.02
CA LYS A 823 5.43 -6.61 33.34
C LYS A 823 5.00 -8.00 33.82
N SER A 824 5.30 -8.33 35.07
CA SER A 824 4.86 -9.59 35.71
C SER A 824 4.85 -9.47 37.24
N SER A 825 4.53 -10.54 37.95
CA SER A 825 4.49 -10.63 39.42
C SER A 825 4.89 -12.04 39.86
N ARG A 826 5.32 -12.22 41.11
CA ARG A 826 5.63 -13.55 41.68
C ARG A 826 4.41 -14.48 41.79
N ILE A 827 3.20 -13.96 41.63
CA ILE A 827 1.99 -14.79 41.54
C ILE A 827 1.87 -15.43 40.14
N ARG A 828 2.44 -14.80 39.11
CA ARG A 828 2.33 -15.23 37.71
C ARG A 828 3.24 -16.41 37.39
N GLY A 829 4.50 -16.38 37.78
CA GLY A 829 5.52 -17.25 37.18
C GLY A 829 5.64 -17.02 35.67
N GLY A 830 5.89 -18.07 34.90
CA GLY A 830 6.00 -18.01 33.44
C GLY A 830 7.28 -17.32 32.95
N THR A 831 7.44 -17.28 31.64
CA THR A 831 8.64 -16.76 30.96
C THR A 831 8.27 -15.75 29.86
N VAL A 832 9.02 -14.65 29.78
CA VAL A 832 9.10 -13.82 28.56
C VAL A 832 10.50 -14.00 27.99
N GLU A 833 10.60 -14.57 26.79
CA GLU A 833 11.87 -14.82 26.11
C GLU A 833 11.84 -14.62 24.61
N GLN A 834 12.99 -14.38 23.97
CA GLN A 834 13.07 -14.23 22.50
C GLN A 834 12.15 -13.10 22.00
N LEU A 835 12.24 -11.94 22.66
CA LEU A 835 11.55 -10.70 22.27
C LEU A 835 12.54 -9.80 21.54
N TYR A 836 12.27 -9.55 20.26
CA TYR A 836 13.08 -8.73 19.38
C TYR A 836 12.33 -7.45 19.04
N VAL A 837 12.92 -6.29 19.38
CA VAL A 837 12.42 -4.97 18.99
C VAL A 837 13.49 -4.31 18.14
N HIS A 838 13.17 -4.01 16.89
CA HIS A 838 14.08 -3.44 15.90
C HIS A 838 13.40 -2.29 15.16
N ASP A 839 14.14 -1.22 14.87
CA ASP A 839 13.63 -0.06 14.10
C ASP A 839 12.35 0.54 14.71
N LEU A 840 12.47 1.09 15.92
CA LEU A 840 11.38 1.79 16.60
C LEU A 840 11.71 3.27 16.78
N ARG A 841 10.86 4.16 16.29
CA ARG A 841 11.02 5.61 16.48
C ARG A 841 9.85 6.20 17.25
N ALA A 842 10.12 7.15 18.15
CA ALA A 842 9.06 7.88 18.84
C ALA A 842 9.44 9.34 19.13
N GLU A 843 8.50 10.25 18.94
CA GLU A 843 8.69 11.66 19.27
C GLU A 843 8.74 11.92 20.78
N ASP A 844 7.83 11.31 21.55
CA ASP A 844 7.70 11.57 22.99
C ASP A 844 7.33 10.31 23.77
N VAL A 845 8.12 10.03 24.82
CA VAL A 845 7.87 8.95 25.78
C VAL A 845 7.66 9.52 27.18
N GLY A 846 6.41 9.51 27.66
CA GLY A 846 6.00 10.15 28.91
C GLY A 846 6.55 9.49 30.20
N GLN A 847 7.09 8.28 30.11
CA GLN A 847 7.78 7.58 31.20
C GLN A 847 9.11 6.98 30.71
N ASP A 848 9.32 5.69 30.91
CA ASP A 848 10.56 4.97 30.60
C ASP A 848 10.51 4.49 29.15
N VAL A 849 11.60 4.67 28.41
CA VAL A 849 11.72 4.08 27.05
C VAL A 849 11.66 2.56 27.15
N ILE A 850 12.44 1.97 28.06
CA ILE A 850 12.48 0.52 28.29
C ILE A 850 12.24 0.25 29.77
N ALA A 851 11.27 -0.61 30.08
CA ALA A 851 10.98 -1.06 31.42
C ALA A 851 10.81 -2.58 31.48
N LEU A 852 11.59 -3.27 32.32
CA LEU A 852 11.45 -4.70 32.61
C LEU A 852 11.21 -4.88 34.12
N ILE A 853 9.96 -5.14 34.50
CA ILE A 853 9.48 -5.09 35.90
C ILE A 853 8.73 -6.38 36.28
N PRO A 854 9.38 -7.35 36.95
CA PRO A 854 8.84 -8.64 37.35
C PRO A 854 8.06 -8.60 38.69
N ASN A 855 7.83 -7.41 39.25
CA ASN A 855 7.06 -7.22 40.49
C ASN A 855 5.95 -6.16 40.35
N TYR A 856 5.29 -6.12 39.20
CA TYR A 856 4.20 -5.20 38.87
C TYR A 856 3.16 -5.09 40.00
N ASP A 857 2.62 -6.21 40.48
CA ASP A 857 1.58 -6.24 41.55
C ASP A 857 2.14 -6.05 42.98
N GLY A 858 3.46 -5.96 43.16
CA GLY A 858 4.09 -5.81 44.48
C GLY A 858 4.10 -7.08 45.35
N ASN A 859 3.82 -8.26 44.80
CA ASN A 859 3.86 -9.51 45.55
C ASN A 859 5.29 -10.03 45.73
N THR A 860 5.74 -10.10 46.98
CA THR A 860 7.09 -10.55 47.36
C THR A 860 7.12 -11.96 47.98
N THR A 861 5.99 -12.66 48.06
CA THR A 861 5.86 -13.89 48.86
C THR A 861 5.54 -15.15 48.06
N ALA A 862 4.84 -15.02 46.93
CA ALA A 862 4.46 -16.15 46.10
C ALA A 862 5.70 -16.88 45.53
N PRO A 863 5.70 -18.22 45.41
CA PRO A 863 6.92 -18.96 45.09
C PRO A 863 7.28 -18.97 43.59
N HIS A 864 6.50 -18.31 42.73
CA HIS A 864 6.61 -18.43 41.28
C HIS A 864 7.31 -17.21 40.67
N PHE A 865 8.64 -17.19 40.68
CA PHE A 865 9.41 -16.13 40.03
C PHE A 865 9.14 -16.11 38.52
N PRO A 866 8.77 -14.95 37.94
CA PRO A 866 8.71 -14.81 36.50
C PRO A 866 10.13 -14.66 35.93
N ILE A 867 10.36 -15.26 34.76
CA ILE A 867 11.65 -15.25 34.08
C ILE A 867 11.58 -14.28 32.90
N PHE A 868 12.46 -13.27 32.89
CA PHE A 868 12.67 -12.43 31.72
C PHE A 868 14.08 -12.67 31.20
N ARG A 869 14.21 -13.16 29.96
CA ARG A 869 15.50 -13.41 29.33
C ARG A 869 15.47 -13.25 27.82
N ASP A 870 16.62 -13.22 27.15
CA ASP A 870 16.71 -13.22 25.68
C ASP A 870 15.87 -12.10 25.04
N ILE A 871 16.04 -10.87 25.54
CA ILE A 871 15.33 -9.69 25.05
C ILE A 871 16.32 -8.78 24.31
N HIS A 872 16.07 -8.55 23.03
CA HIS A 872 16.99 -7.90 22.13
C HIS A 872 16.35 -6.67 21.50
N LEU A 873 16.82 -5.49 21.90
CA LEU A 873 16.36 -4.19 21.44
C LEU A 873 17.44 -3.55 20.58
N SER A 874 17.09 -3.10 19.38
CA SER A 874 18.07 -2.48 18.49
C SER A 874 17.49 -1.41 17.59
N ASN A 875 18.30 -0.42 17.25
CA ASN A 875 17.90 0.72 16.43
C ASN A 875 16.61 1.40 16.92
N ILE A 876 16.68 1.96 18.13
CA ILE A 876 15.56 2.69 18.73
C ILE A 876 15.97 4.15 18.82
N HIS A 877 15.13 5.05 18.28
CA HIS A 877 15.38 6.49 18.33
C HIS A 877 14.20 7.22 18.99
N ILE A 878 14.48 7.96 20.06
CA ILE A 878 13.49 8.68 20.85
C ILE A 878 13.91 10.15 20.96
N GLU A 879 13.10 11.09 20.48
CA GLU A 879 13.48 12.51 20.56
C GLU A 879 13.45 13.00 22.01
N ARG A 880 12.41 12.66 22.77
CA ARG A 880 12.35 12.99 24.20
C ARG A 880 11.68 11.89 25.02
N ALA A 881 12.18 11.66 26.22
CA ALA A 881 11.61 10.71 27.16
C ALA A 881 11.66 11.25 28.60
N ALA A 882 10.72 10.89 29.46
CA ALA A 882 10.81 11.24 30.87
C ALA A 882 11.93 10.45 31.58
N LYS A 883 12.16 9.18 31.22
CA LYS A 883 13.25 8.33 31.72
C LYS A 883 13.80 7.44 30.61
N GLY A 884 15.04 6.99 30.76
CA GLY A 884 15.67 6.06 29.82
C GLY A 884 15.28 4.61 30.09
N ILE A 885 16.22 3.84 30.65
CA ILE A 885 16.10 2.39 30.85
C ILE A 885 15.91 2.07 32.34
N THR A 886 14.91 1.25 32.67
CA THR A 886 14.74 0.65 34.01
C THR A 886 14.61 -0.87 33.92
N ILE A 887 15.54 -1.60 34.54
CA ILE A 887 15.53 -3.06 34.63
C ILE A 887 15.70 -3.45 36.10
N GLU A 888 14.72 -4.15 36.67
CA GLU A 888 14.74 -4.57 38.08
C GLU A 888 14.42 -6.05 38.21
N GLY A 889 15.41 -6.92 38.42
CA GLY A 889 15.23 -8.35 38.66
C GLY A 889 15.30 -8.76 40.12
N TRP A 890 14.81 -9.97 40.40
CA TRP A 890 14.92 -10.61 41.72
C TRP A 890 16.33 -11.17 41.92
N ALA A 891 16.80 -11.26 43.17
CA ALA A 891 18.09 -11.91 43.46
C ALA A 891 18.08 -13.39 43.05
N GLU A 892 16.95 -14.07 43.26
CA GLU A 892 16.75 -15.48 42.98
C GLU A 892 16.39 -15.77 41.52
N SER A 893 16.04 -14.73 40.75
CA SER A 893 15.64 -14.83 39.35
C SER A 893 16.03 -13.53 38.63
N PRO A 894 17.34 -13.31 38.41
CA PRO A 894 17.83 -12.12 37.71
C PRO A 894 17.30 -12.07 36.28
N ILE A 895 17.08 -10.86 35.77
CA ILE A 895 16.76 -10.63 34.36
C ILE A 895 18.04 -10.88 33.57
N SER A 896 18.00 -11.73 32.54
CA SER A 896 19.23 -12.24 31.92
C SER A 896 19.30 -12.12 30.40
N ASN A 897 20.50 -12.06 29.84
CA ASN A 897 20.76 -12.03 28.39
C ASN A 897 19.93 -10.97 27.64
N ILE A 898 20.16 -9.72 27.99
CA ILE A 898 19.48 -8.57 27.40
C ILE A 898 20.48 -7.83 26.51
N SER A 899 20.10 -7.46 25.28
CA SER A 899 20.95 -6.61 24.44
C SER A 899 20.22 -5.36 24.00
N ILE A 900 20.82 -4.20 24.22
CA ILE A 900 20.33 -2.89 23.77
C ILE A 900 21.40 -2.29 22.85
N LYS A 901 21.14 -2.23 21.54
CA LYS A 901 22.13 -1.84 20.54
C LYS A 901 21.64 -0.68 19.69
N ASN A 902 22.40 0.42 19.61
CA ASN A 902 21.97 1.60 18.85
C ASN A 902 20.64 2.19 19.37
N LEU A 903 20.58 2.43 20.69
CA LEU A 903 19.51 3.23 21.29
C LEU A 903 19.96 4.69 21.36
N THR A 904 19.17 5.59 20.79
CA THR A 904 19.36 7.04 20.90
C THR A 904 18.16 7.66 21.61
N ILE A 905 18.40 8.40 22.68
CA ILE A 905 17.41 9.23 23.36
C ILE A 905 17.96 10.65 23.42
N ASP A 906 17.41 11.60 22.66
CA ASP A 906 18.04 12.92 22.54
C ASP A 906 17.89 13.74 23.83
N LYS A 907 16.75 13.62 24.51
CA LYS A 907 16.47 14.37 25.74
C LYS A 907 15.76 13.55 26.81
N ILE A 908 16.30 13.57 28.03
CA ILE A 908 15.59 13.16 29.25
C ILE A 908 14.93 14.39 29.88
N THR A 909 13.61 14.34 30.07
CA THR A 909 12.80 15.47 30.54
C THR A 909 12.59 15.49 32.05
N LYS A 910 12.67 14.34 32.74
CA LYS A 910 12.55 14.29 34.20
C LYS A 910 13.87 14.67 34.86
N GLU A 911 13.88 15.79 35.56
CA GLU A 911 15.03 16.25 36.35
C GLU A 911 15.46 15.20 37.38
N ASN A 912 16.78 15.08 37.59
CA ASN A 912 17.39 14.17 38.56
C ASN A 912 17.02 12.68 38.37
N SER A 913 16.55 12.28 37.19
CA SER A 913 16.34 10.86 36.88
C SER A 913 17.64 10.21 36.40
N GLU A 914 17.91 9.00 36.89
CA GLU A 914 18.98 8.16 36.34
C GLU A 914 18.56 7.69 34.94
N SER A 915 19.41 7.94 33.93
CA SER A 915 19.14 7.54 32.55
C SER A 915 19.09 6.02 32.37
N VAL A 916 19.85 5.28 33.18
CA VAL A 916 19.92 3.82 33.16
C VAL A 916 19.92 3.34 34.61
N LYS A 917 18.84 2.66 35.01
CA LYS A 917 18.66 2.11 36.35
C LYS A 917 18.59 0.59 36.27
N LEU A 918 19.53 -0.08 36.94
CA LEU A 918 19.71 -1.53 36.89
C LEU A 918 19.76 -2.11 38.31
N SER A 919 19.10 -3.24 38.52
CA SER A 919 19.20 -4.07 39.74
C SER A 919 18.82 -5.50 39.38
N GLY A 920 19.56 -6.51 39.82
CA GLY A 920 19.24 -7.92 39.55
C GLY A 920 19.25 -8.27 38.06
N VAL A 921 20.33 -7.92 37.36
CA VAL A 921 20.51 -8.20 35.92
C VAL A 921 21.83 -8.93 35.67
N GLU A 922 21.81 -9.91 34.78
CA GLU A 922 22.98 -10.70 34.37
C GLU A 922 23.11 -10.74 32.85
N GLY A 923 24.30 -10.48 32.30
CA GLY A 923 24.55 -10.51 30.87
C GLY A 923 23.76 -9.45 30.08
N LEU A 924 23.57 -8.25 30.65
CA LEU A 924 23.06 -7.11 29.88
C LEU A 924 24.20 -6.47 29.08
N THR A 925 24.01 -6.30 27.77
CA THR A 925 24.91 -5.50 26.93
C THR A 925 24.19 -4.25 26.42
N ILE A 926 24.77 -3.08 26.62
CA ILE A 926 24.34 -1.84 25.96
C ILE A 926 25.48 -1.40 25.04
N SER A 927 25.25 -1.28 23.74
CA SER A 927 26.32 -0.96 22.78
C SER A 927 25.90 0.10 21.77
N ARG A 928 26.84 0.99 21.42
CA ARG A 928 26.62 2.08 20.45
C ARG A 928 25.38 2.92 20.77
N SER A 929 25.08 3.13 22.04
CA SER A 929 23.88 3.86 22.47
C SER A 929 24.24 5.24 23.02
N ASN A 930 23.34 6.20 22.85
CA ASN A 930 23.47 7.57 23.35
C ASN A 930 22.19 7.98 24.09
N ILE A 931 22.32 8.41 25.34
CA ILE A 931 21.19 8.94 26.12
C ILE A 931 21.58 10.32 26.61
N GLN A 932 20.91 11.36 26.09
CA GLN A 932 21.14 12.76 26.42
C GLN A 932 22.62 13.17 26.30
N GLY A 933 23.25 12.80 25.18
CA GLY A 933 24.66 13.12 24.91
C GLY A 933 25.67 12.21 25.63
N LYS A 934 25.24 11.33 26.55
CA LYS A 934 26.10 10.35 27.22
C LYS A 934 26.10 9.04 26.45
N SER A 935 27.29 8.57 26.06
CA SER A 935 27.46 7.28 25.39
C SER A 935 27.43 6.11 26.38
N TYR A 936 26.80 5.02 25.96
CA TYR A 936 26.75 3.73 26.65
C TYR A 936 27.26 2.63 25.72
N ASP A 937 28.39 2.03 26.10
CA ASP A 937 29.02 0.91 25.40
C ASP A 937 29.73 -0.01 26.42
N GLY A 938 29.07 -1.10 26.80
CA GLY A 938 29.54 -1.98 27.86
C GLY A 938 28.62 -3.14 28.19
N SER A 939 29.11 -4.02 29.06
CA SER A 939 28.36 -5.13 29.64
C SER A 939 28.12 -4.89 31.13
N TYR A 940 26.97 -5.34 31.63
CA TYR A 940 26.47 -5.04 32.97
C TYR A 940 25.96 -6.32 33.63
N ASP A 941 26.57 -6.64 34.77
CA ASP A 941 26.11 -7.63 35.74
C ASP A 941 25.92 -6.89 37.06
N VAL A 942 24.68 -6.83 37.55
CA VAL A 942 24.31 -6.04 38.73
C VAL A 942 23.49 -6.90 39.66
N GLU A 943 24.04 -7.19 40.85
CA GLU A 943 23.30 -7.90 41.89
C GLU A 943 22.04 -7.14 42.31
N ALA A 944 21.01 -7.86 42.74
CA ALA A 944 19.80 -7.24 43.26
C ALA A 944 20.06 -6.63 44.64
N SER A 945 19.90 -5.31 44.76
CA SER A 945 20.09 -4.60 46.04
C SER A 945 18.91 -4.74 47.00
N ALA A 946 17.73 -5.04 46.47
CA ALA A 946 16.47 -5.26 47.18
C ALA A 946 15.47 -5.95 46.24
N ALA A 947 14.29 -6.32 46.77
CA ALA A 947 13.17 -6.73 45.93
C ALA A 947 12.82 -5.64 44.88
N PRO A 948 12.52 -6.01 43.61
CA PRO A 948 12.05 -5.07 42.60
C PRO A 948 10.84 -4.26 43.10
N LYS A 949 10.78 -2.98 42.75
CA LYS A 949 9.70 -2.10 43.19
C LYS A 949 8.41 -2.40 42.42
N SER A 950 7.29 -2.30 43.12
CA SER A 950 5.97 -2.31 42.50
C SER A 950 5.78 -1.11 41.57
N ARG A 951 4.97 -1.31 40.53
CA ARG A 951 4.64 -0.29 39.54
C ARG A 951 3.15 -0.25 39.16
N ASN A 952 2.31 -0.92 39.95
CA ASN A 952 0.84 -0.89 39.84
C ASN A 952 0.27 0.47 40.24
#